data_AF-C5M9J6-F1
#
_entry.id   AF-C5M9J6-F1
#
_cell.length_a   1.000
_cell.length_b   1.000
_cell.length_c   1.000
_cell.angle_alpha   90.00
_cell.angle_beta   90.00
_cell.angle_gamma   90.00
#
_symmetry.space_group_name_H-M   'P 1'
#
loop_
_entity.id
_entity.type
_entity.pdbx_description
1 polymer ?
#
loop_
_entity_poly.entity_id
_entity_poly.type
_entity_poly.pdbx_seq_one_letter_code
_entity_poly.pdbx_strand_id
1 'polypeptide(L)'
;MILFNDLPDEILEIIVGYIPHENLEDFLTNPIIGKFAFKELYSPVVIHNGTINSIKKLQLSTPHSKVLSTSRFIKLIEKNSDYYPKRIIFERPNDVFEVAEKFPNLMRKSSVEICFIHKSRKPTPNRIFIEKYKEVTIDIDSIITNCSTESLVFFPIELFTHVNSFSQLGKSNIRLNKLSSNWFPKLSSLTLIQEIDYKDLILIPRQLETLECTIGAVNENHVDLALPENLRKLRINTRTALQDIHCIFDISHLKKVQNLHLNDEHYRNPSNRIWNLPRNVKFLRTNRSDMVDIDLAKICPQLVEWQFDNETIDYDGIFIRKLIFPRSMKRLKIPNALLSWNDMASGDEGIVLNLPDSLTELNTTGQSFYPIILDFDQNPLPHLQVLIMNGGVSVSVKRSLPKSLRKLNWESMNIFDLNQLQYLDNLTELCISCSARLNDFSYILPSSLVKLELRGLNLKKIDIKASHLSSVTLFDIKLKQIDNRNLCLPNSIIKLHLMSCGIENIAIAFPPRLSFLDLSGNRIKSIDGHPCDFSELENISPQTFPTSLTHLNLSHNKIDTQWIYDSNLRECKNLKSLDLDDNEISILVTTHLPLSLKKLSLNHNKISTLVNDFEQFQNLEELDLRDNHLHDYFDDLQRCGTFSFGENIQCVYLESNSLTIFSRKTLFDHLSQRKSFEELDIVKPP
;
A
#
# COMPACT_ATOMS: atom_id res chain seq x y z
N MET A 1 14.68 -19.94 -30.84
CA MET A 1 14.03 -18.74 -30.26
C MET A 1 13.24 -19.27 -29.08
N ILE A 2 13.62 -18.94 -27.84
CA ILE A 2 12.89 -19.40 -26.64
C ILE A 2 11.68 -18.48 -26.51
N LEU A 3 10.48 -19.03 -26.64
CA LEU A 3 9.25 -18.28 -26.40
C LEU A 3 9.01 -18.21 -24.89
N PHE A 4 8.24 -17.22 -24.44
CA PHE A 4 7.94 -17.02 -23.02
C PHE A 4 7.29 -18.27 -22.37
N ASN A 5 6.58 -19.08 -23.16
CA ASN A 5 5.94 -20.32 -22.73
C ASN A 5 6.93 -21.49 -22.55
N ASP A 6 8.16 -21.35 -23.04
CA ASP A 6 9.22 -22.35 -22.93
C ASP A 6 10.07 -22.14 -21.66
N LEU A 7 9.76 -21.10 -20.85
CA LEU A 7 10.48 -20.80 -19.62
C LEU A 7 10.13 -21.81 -18.51
N PRO A 8 11.11 -22.26 -17.72
CA PRO A 8 10.86 -23.13 -16.56
C PRO A 8 9.92 -22.48 -15.53
N ASP A 9 9.16 -23.31 -14.81
CA ASP A 9 8.23 -22.86 -13.76
C ASP A 9 8.93 -21.98 -12.71
N GLU A 10 10.20 -22.24 -12.36
CA GLU A 10 10.94 -21.41 -11.39
C GLU A 10 11.20 -19.98 -11.92
N ILE A 11 11.46 -19.85 -13.22
CA ILE A 11 11.69 -18.54 -13.85
C ILE A 11 10.38 -17.77 -13.95
N LEU A 12 9.27 -18.44 -14.25
CA LEU A 12 7.95 -17.82 -14.28
C LEU A 12 7.51 -17.36 -12.87
N GLU A 13 7.79 -18.13 -11.82
CA GLU A 13 7.57 -17.70 -10.42
C GLU A 13 8.38 -16.44 -10.08
N ILE A 14 9.65 -16.38 -10.47
CA ILE A 14 10.48 -15.19 -10.28
C ILE A 14 9.90 -13.99 -11.04
N ILE A 15 9.54 -14.15 -12.31
CA ILE A 15 8.98 -13.07 -13.14
C ILE A 15 7.69 -12.52 -12.53
N VAL A 16 6.77 -13.40 -12.12
CA VAL A 16 5.51 -13.00 -11.51
C VAL A 16 5.73 -12.34 -10.14
N GLY A 17 6.72 -12.78 -9.37
CA GLY A 17 7.12 -12.14 -8.11
C GLY A 17 7.60 -10.69 -8.26
N TYR A 18 7.99 -10.26 -9.47
CA TYR A 18 8.34 -8.86 -9.78
C TYR A 18 7.15 -8.01 -10.25
N ILE A 19 5.99 -8.62 -10.53
CA ILE A 19 4.79 -7.88 -10.94
C ILE A 19 4.18 -7.22 -9.68
N PRO A 20 3.87 -5.90 -9.72
CA PRO A 20 3.19 -5.24 -8.62
C PRO A 20 1.90 -5.96 -8.24
N HIS A 21 1.66 -6.15 -6.94
CA HIS A 21 0.55 -6.96 -6.43
C HIS A 21 -0.83 -6.48 -6.92
N GLU A 22 -0.99 -5.17 -7.12
CA GLU A 22 -2.20 -4.54 -7.67
C GLU A 22 -2.51 -4.94 -9.12
N ASN A 23 -1.50 -5.35 -9.88
CA ASN A 23 -1.63 -5.82 -11.27
C ASN A 23 -1.79 -7.33 -11.37
N LEU A 24 -1.53 -8.10 -10.30
CA LEU A 24 -1.55 -9.57 -10.37
C LEU A 24 -2.96 -10.12 -10.66
N GLU A 25 -4.02 -9.43 -10.24
CA GLU A 25 -5.40 -9.85 -10.50
C GLU A 25 -5.71 -9.89 -12.00
N ASP A 26 -5.13 -8.99 -12.79
CA ASP A 26 -5.30 -8.95 -14.26
C ASP A 26 -4.80 -10.23 -14.93
N PHE A 27 -3.82 -10.91 -14.32
CA PHE A 27 -3.16 -12.08 -14.89
C PHE A 27 -3.81 -13.42 -14.48
N LEU A 28 -4.77 -13.43 -13.55
CA LEU A 28 -5.42 -14.67 -13.08
C LEU A 28 -6.05 -15.49 -14.20
N THR A 29 -6.59 -14.81 -15.23
CA THR A 29 -7.22 -15.45 -16.38
C THR A 29 -6.24 -15.90 -17.46
N ASN A 30 -4.95 -15.62 -17.29
CA ASN A 30 -3.92 -15.99 -18.26
C ASN A 30 -3.56 -17.49 -18.12
N PRO A 31 -3.57 -18.27 -19.21
CA PRO A 31 -3.36 -19.72 -19.15
C PRO A 31 -1.93 -20.13 -18.78
N ILE A 32 -0.93 -19.25 -18.95
CA ILE A 32 0.48 -19.55 -18.66
C ILE A 32 0.86 -19.03 -17.27
N ILE A 33 0.57 -17.75 -16.99
CA ILE A 33 1.01 -17.10 -15.74
C ILE A 33 -0.06 -17.01 -14.65
N GLY A 34 -1.33 -17.31 -14.96
CA GLY A 34 -2.43 -17.19 -14.00
C GLY A 34 -2.25 -18.06 -12.76
N LYS A 35 -1.72 -19.28 -12.91
CA LYS A 35 -1.41 -20.17 -11.76
C LYS A 35 -0.37 -19.55 -10.81
N PHE A 36 0.62 -18.84 -11.35
CA PHE A 36 1.66 -18.20 -10.56
C PHE A 36 1.18 -16.88 -9.96
N ALA A 37 0.39 -16.11 -10.70
CA ALA A 37 -0.24 -14.89 -10.19
C ALA A 37 -1.16 -15.21 -9.01
N PHE A 38 -1.93 -16.30 -9.09
CA PHE A 38 -2.73 -16.81 -7.99
C PHE A 38 -1.86 -17.18 -6.78
N LYS A 39 -0.77 -17.93 -6.97
CA LYS A 39 0.14 -18.30 -5.88
C LYS A 39 0.73 -17.08 -5.18
N GLU A 40 1.14 -16.05 -5.92
CA GLU A 40 1.69 -14.82 -5.33
C GLU A 40 0.62 -13.97 -4.63
N LEU A 41 -0.57 -13.83 -5.21
CA LEU A 41 -1.69 -13.07 -4.61
C LEU A 41 -2.15 -13.66 -3.27
N TYR A 42 -2.13 -14.97 -3.14
CA TYR A 42 -2.54 -15.67 -1.92
C TYR A 42 -1.33 -16.11 -1.07
N SER A 43 -0.12 -15.64 -1.38
CA SER A 43 1.12 -16.09 -0.74
C SER A 43 1.17 -15.80 0.77
N PRO A 44 0.89 -14.56 1.25
CA PRO A 44 0.53 -14.33 2.63
C PRO A 44 -1.00 -14.30 2.80
N VAL A 45 -1.53 -15.25 3.57
CA VAL A 45 -2.94 -15.31 3.96
C VAL A 45 -3.10 -14.93 5.42
N VAL A 46 -4.02 -14.02 5.72
CA VAL A 46 -4.44 -13.72 7.10
C VAL A 46 -5.78 -14.39 7.35
N ILE A 47 -5.84 -15.27 8.33
CA ILE A 47 -7.06 -15.94 8.76
C ILE A 47 -7.68 -15.12 9.89
N HIS A 48 -8.84 -14.55 9.61
CA HIS A 48 -9.58 -13.70 10.55
C HIS A 48 -11.09 -13.90 10.42
N ASN A 49 -11.71 -14.35 11.52
CA ASN A 49 -13.15 -14.61 11.60
C ASN A 49 -13.93 -13.44 12.24
N GLY A 50 -13.54 -12.19 11.98
CA GLY A 50 -14.24 -10.98 12.46
C GLY A 50 -15.22 -10.39 11.44
N THR A 51 -15.86 -9.27 11.78
CA THR A 51 -16.74 -8.53 10.85
C THR A 51 -15.95 -7.98 9.67
N ILE A 52 -16.58 -7.72 8.52
CA ILE A 52 -15.85 -7.21 7.36
C ILE A 52 -15.22 -5.84 7.63
N ASN A 53 -15.77 -4.99 8.51
CA ASN A 53 -15.08 -3.77 8.95
C ASN A 53 -13.75 -4.04 9.66
N SER A 54 -13.66 -5.13 10.42
CA SER A 54 -12.39 -5.57 11.01
C SER A 54 -11.46 -6.18 9.96
N ILE A 55 -12.00 -6.90 8.96
CA ILE A 55 -11.25 -7.44 7.82
C ILE A 55 -10.69 -6.30 6.95
N LYS A 56 -11.50 -5.31 6.55
CA LYS A 56 -11.09 -4.11 5.80
C LYS A 56 -10.04 -3.32 6.56
N LYS A 57 -10.19 -3.14 7.87
CA LYS A 57 -9.17 -2.48 8.71
C LYS A 57 -7.86 -3.29 8.73
N LEU A 58 -7.95 -4.61 8.86
CA LEU A 58 -6.79 -5.50 8.81
C LEU A 58 -6.14 -5.46 7.43
N GLN A 59 -6.91 -5.45 6.35
CA GLN A 59 -6.44 -5.40 4.97
C GLN A 59 -5.81 -4.05 4.63
N LEU A 60 -6.34 -2.94 5.17
CA LEU A 60 -5.69 -1.61 5.13
C LEU A 60 -4.34 -1.62 5.86
N SER A 61 -4.21 -2.39 6.94
CA SER A 61 -2.93 -2.54 7.67
C SER A 61 -2.00 -3.63 7.11
N THR A 62 -2.49 -4.48 6.21
CA THR A 62 -1.75 -5.56 5.54
C THR A 62 -2.04 -5.57 4.02
N PRO A 63 -1.66 -4.50 3.29
CA PRO A 63 -2.14 -4.23 1.92
C PRO A 63 -1.80 -5.29 0.86
N HIS A 64 -0.88 -6.22 1.17
CA HIS A 64 -0.47 -7.31 0.28
C HIS A 64 -0.86 -8.69 0.80
N SER A 65 -1.71 -8.79 1.83
CA SER A 65 -2.19 -10.07 2.37
C SER A 65 -3.67 -10.24 2.08
N LYS A 66 -4.06 -11.44 1.59
CA LYS A 66 -5.47 -11.78 1.44
C LYS A 66 -6.02 -12.19 2.80
N VAL A 67 -7.01 -11.45 3.29
CA VAL A 67 -7.68 -11.75 4.55
C VAL A 67 -8.87 -12.66 4.24
N LEU A 68 -8.89 -13.86 4.83
CA LEU A 68 -9.91 -14.88 4.62
C LEU A 68 -10.47 -15.35 5.96
N SER A 69 -11.74 -15.76 5.98
CA SER A 69 -12.26 -16.55 7.10
C SER A 69 -11.70 -17.97 7.05
N THR A 70 -11.72 -18.70 8.17
CA THR A 70 -11.22 -20.08 8.23
C THR A 70 -11.93 -20.97 7.20
N SER A 71 -13.25 -20.83 7.08
CA SER A 71 -14.05 -21.61 6.13
C SER A 71 -13.70 -21.30 4.67
N ARG A 72 -13.44 -20.02 4.32
CA ARG A 72 -13.00 -19.63 2.98
C ARG A 72 -11.62 -20.20 2.66
N PHE A 73 -10.70 -20.11 3.62
CA PHE A 73 -9.38 -20.69 3.45
C PHE A 73 -9.44 -22.20 3.22
N ILE A 74 -10.23 -22.92 4.00
CA ILE A 74 -10.44 -24.37 3.81
C ILE A 74 -10.95 -24.68 2.41
N LYS A 75 -12.03 -24.03 1.95
CA LYS A 75 -12.59 -24.23 0.59
C LYS A 75 -11.56 -23.91 -0.50
N LEU A 76 -10.76 -22.86 -0.31
CA LEU A 76 -9.71 -22.46 -1.25
C LEU A 76 -8.67 -23.58 -1.44
N ILE A 77 -8.23 -24.20 -0.34
CA ILE A 77 -7.30 -25.33 -0.37
C ILE A 77 -7.95 -26.58 -0.96
N GLU A 78 -9.21 -26.88 -0.63
CA GLU A 78 -9.95 -28.02 -1.19
C GLU A 78 -10.09 -27.93 -2.72
N LYS A 79 -10.32 -26.73 -3.25
CA LYS A 79 -10.41 -26.46 -4.69
C LYS A 79 -9.05 -26.48 -5.40
N ASN A 80 -7.95 -26.29 -4.66
CA ASN A 80 -6.59 -26.18 -5.19
C ASN A 80 -5.62 -27.06 -4.41
N SER A 81 -5.69 -28.39 -4.60
CA SER A 81 -4.91 -29.36 -3.82
C SER A 81 -3.39 -29.20 -3.91
N ASP A 82 -2.88 -28.62 -4.99
CA ASP A 82 -1.45 -28.41 -5.24
C ASP A 82 -0.93 -27.03 -4.76
N TYR A 83 -1.78 -26.27 -4.09
CA TYR A 83 -1.49 -24.92 -3.63
C TYR A 83 -1.06 -24.88 -2.16
N TYR A 84 0.05 -24.19 -1.89
CA TYR A 84 0.58 -23.95 -0.55
C TYR A 84 0.97 -22.48 -0.40
N PRO A 85 0.30 -21.68 0.45
CA PRO A 85 0.71 -20.31 0.75
C PRO A 85 2.09 -20.31 1.41
N LYS A 86 2.90 -19.28 1.15
CA LYS A 86 4.23 -19.16 1.78
C LYS A 86 4.10 -18.84 3.27
N ARG A 87 3.06 -18.10 3.68
CA ARG A 87 2.82 -17.70 5.07
C ARG A 87 1.32 -17.66 5.38
N ILE A 88 0.94 -18.24 6.52
CA ILE A 88 -0.43 -18.23 7.06
C ILE A 88 -0.40 -17.57 8.43
N ILE A 89 -1.21 -16.52 8.61
CA ILE A 89 -1.25 -15.72 9.83
C ILE A 89 -2.62 -15.95 10.49
N PHE A 90 -2.62 -16.46 11.71
CA PHE A 90 -3.85 -16.69 12.48
C PHE A 90 -4.04 -15.58 13.51
N GLU A 91 -4.96 -14.66 13.24
CA GLU A 91 -5.32 -13.56 14.17
C GLU A 91 -5.94 -14.11 15.47
N ARG A 92 -6.64 -15.24 15.38
CA ARG A 92 -7.13 -16.00 16.54
C ARG A 92 -6.39 -17.32 16.64
N PRO A 93 -5.66 -17.57 17.73
CA PRO A 93 -4.83 -18.77 17.86
C PRO A 93 -5.58 -20.09 17.67
N ASN A 94 -6.84 -20.17 18.08
CA ASN A 94 -7.60 -21.42 18.02
C ASN A 94 -8.01 -21.84 16.61
N ASP A 95 -8.01 -20.91 15.65
CA ASP A 95 -8.40 -21.20 14.26
C ASP A 95 -7.35 -22.08 13.55
N VAL A 96 -6.13 -22.14 14.09
CA VAL A 96 -5.04 -22.99 13.59
C VAL A 96 -5.39 -24.48 13.62
N PHE A 97 -6.13 -24.92 14.64
CA PHE A 97 -6.42 -26.34 14.84
C PHE A 97 -7.39 -26.85 13.79
N GLU A 98 -8.41 -26.06 13.43
CA GLU A 98 -9.38 -26.45 12.40
C GLU A 98 -8.70 -26.66 11.03
N VAL A 99 -7.73 -25.81 10.69
CA VAL A 99 -6.95 -25.93 9.46
C VAL A 99 -5.96 -27.09 9.54
N ALA A 100 -5.26 -27.25 10.68
CA ALA A 100 -4.24 -28.27 10.85
C ALA A 100 -4.81 -29.69 10.87
N GLU A 101 -6.00 -29.89 11.44
CA GLU A 101 -6.70 -31.18 11.44
C GLU A 101 -7.08 -31.61 10.02
N LYS A 102 -7.52 -30.67 9.17
CA LYS A 102 -7.88 -30.96 7.77
C LYS A 102 -6.68 -31.07 6.83
N PHE A 103 -5.66 -30.22 7.02
CA PHE A 103 -4.53 -30.09 6.09
C PHE A 103 -3.17 -30.12 6.80
N PRO A 104 -2.77 -31.23 7.43
CA PRO A 104 -1.51 -31.30 8.18
C PRO A 104 -0.26 -31.11 7.29
N ASN A 105 -0.31 -31.56 6.03
CA ASN A 105 0.80 -31.38 5.09
C ASN A 105 0.98 -29.92 4.63
N LEU A 106 -0.12 -29.15 4.57
CA LEU A 106 -0.09 -27.71 4.27
C LEU A 106 0.67 -26.98 5.36
N MET A 107 0.35 -27.27 6.63
CA MET A 107 0.97 -26.65 7.80
C MET A 107 2.48 -26.90 7.90
N ARG A 108 2.99 -27.98 7.30
CA ARG A 108 4.44 -28.28 7.25
C ARG A 108 5.18 -27.57 6.12
N LYS A 109 4.47 -27.17 5.06
CA LYS A 109 5.04 -26.51 3.87
C LYS A 109 4.92 -24.99 3.92
N SER A 110 3.97 -24.49 4.69
CA SER A 110 3.69 -23.05 4.86
C SER A 110 4.30 -22.55 6.16
N SER A 111 4.80 -21.31 6.17
CA SER A 111 5.19 -20.66 7.43
C SER A 111 3.95 -20.32 8.25
N VAL A 112 3.88 -20.79 9.50
CA VAL A 112 2.72 -20.60 10.38
C VAL A 112 3.01 -19.51 11.42
N GLU A 113 2.17 -18.47 11.43
CA GLU A 113 2.23 -17.38 12.40
C GLU A 113 0.97 -17.32 13.26
N ILE A 114 1.14 -17.14 14.57
CA ILE A 114 0.03 -17.03 15.52
C ILE A 114 0.08 -15.71 16.30
N CYS A 115 -1.06 -15.02 16.36
CA CYS A 115 -1.24 -13.77 17.09
C CYS A 115 -1.92 -14.01 18.46
N PHE A 116 -1.18 -13.80 19.56
CA PHE A 116 -1.71 -13.74 20.92
C PHE A 116 -1.91 -12.27 21.35
N ILE A 117 -2.89 -11.59 20.72
CA ILE A 117 -3.22 -10.19 20.99
C ILE A 117 -4.46 -10.11 21.88
N HIS A 118 -4.29 -9.65 23.12
CA HIS A 118 -5.41 -9.45 24.06
C HIS A 118 -5.79 -7.97 24.15
N LYS A 119 -7.10 -7.66 24.13
CA LYS A 119 -7.61 -6.29 24.37
C LYS A 119 -7.47 -5.87 25.84
N SER A 120 -7.32 -6.82 26.76
CA SER A 120 -7.19 -6.58 28.20
C SER A 120 -5.75 -6.27 28.60
N ARG A 121 -5.56 -5.36 29.57
CA ARG A 121 -4.25 -5.03 30.18
C ARG A 121 -3.66 -6.17 31.02
N LYS A 122 -4.47 -7.16 31.42
CA LYS A 122 -4.04 -8.36 32.14
C LYS A 122 -4.43 -9.60 31.32
N PRO A 123 -3.55 -10.10 30.43
CA PRO A 123 -3.87 -11.25 29.61
C PRO A 123 -3.92 -12.51 30.48
N THR A 124 -5.08 -13.17 30.50
CA THR A 124 -5.21 -14.52 31.02
C THR A 124 -4.67 -15.52 29.99
N PRO A 125 -3.95 -16.58 30.41
CA PRO A 125 -3.48 -17.60 29.48
C PRO A 125 -4.66 -18.21 28.71
N ASN A 126 -4.49 -18.38 27.40
CA ASN A 126 -5.50 -18.98 26.53
C ASN A 126 -5.58 -20.49 26.80
N ARG A 127 -6.27 -20.85 27.90
CA ARG A 127 -6.38 -22.25 28.37
C ARG A 127 -6.92 -23.18 27.28
N ILE A 128 -7.90 -22.71 26.51
CA ILE A 128 -8.49 -23.45 25.38
C ILE A 128 -7.40 -23.81 24.36
N PHE A 129 -6.57 -22.84 23.99
CA PHE A 129 -5.45 -23.08 23.07
C PHE A 129 -4.46 -24.10 23.65
N ILE A 130 -4.08 -23.92 24.92
CA ILE A 130 -3.09 -24.78 25.60
C ILE A 130 -3.58 -26.23 25.67
N GLU A 131 -4.85 -26.44 26.02
CA GLU A 131 -5.47 -27.76 26.08
C GLU A 131 -5.51 -28.42 24.69
N LYS A 132 -6.00 -27.70 23.67
CA LYS A 132 -6.01 -28.20 22.29
C LYS A 132 -4.62 -28.48 21.73
N TYR A 133 -3.62 -27.66 22.05
CA TYR A 133 -2.25 -27.87 21.58
C TYR A 133 -1.62 -29.16 22.14
N LYS A 134 -2.03 -29.58 23.35
CA LYS A 134 -1.59 -30.87 23.92
C LYS A 134 -2.19 -32.06 23.17
N GLU A 135 -3.35 -31.88 22.54
CA GLU A 135 -4.02 -32.92 21.75
C GLU A 135 -3.49 -32.94 20.30
N VAL A 136 -3.31 -31.75 19.70
CA VAL A 136 -2.87 -31.58 18.31
C VAL A 136 -1.63 -30.69 18.30
N THR A 137 -0.46 -31.32 18.15
CA THR A 137 0.82 -30.61 18.08
C THR A 137 1.06 -30.05 16.68
N ILE A 138 1.37 -28.75 16.62
CA ILE A 138 1.56 -28.00 15.38
C ILE A 138 2.87 -27.22 15.48
N ASP A 139 3.67 -27.27 14.43
CA ASP A 139 4.88 -26.47 14.33
C ASP A 139 4.51 -25.00 14.03
N ILE A 140 5.01 -24.08 14.86
CA ILE A 140 4.77 -22.65 14.72
C ILE A 140 6.11 -21.98 14.45
N ASP A 141 6.15 -21.17 13.38
CA ASP A 141 7.36 -20.47 12.95
C ASP A 141 7.47 -19.08 13.58
N SER A 142 6.33 -18.39 13.75
CA SER A 142 6.28 -17.00 14.18
C SER A 142 5.21 -16.77 15.24
N ILE A 143 5.55 -16.02 16.29
CA ILE A 143 4.62 -15.64 17.34
C ILE A 143 4.61 -14.13 17.48
N ILE A 144 3.42 -13.55 17.41
CA ILE A 144 3.17 -12.13 17.73
C ILE A 144 2.36 -12.07 19.01
N THR A 145 2.78 -11.26 19.97
CA THR A 145 2.01 -11.07 21.20
C THR A 145 2.10 -9.64 21.72
N ASN A 146 1.08 -9.22 22.47
CA ASN A 146 1.14 -8.00 23.27
C ASN A 146 1.18 -8.32 24.78
N CYS A 147 1.36 -9.59 25.15
CA CYS A 147 1.29 -10.09 26.51
C CYS A 147 2.66 -10.13 27.17
N SER A 148 2.73 -10.01 28.50
CA SER A 148 3.99 -10.21 29.23
C SER A 148 4.52 -11.64 29.07
N THR A 149 5.84 -11.85 29.11
CA THR A 149 6.43 -13.21 29.16
C THR A 149 6.11 -14.00 30.42
N GLU A 150 5.51 -13.39 31.45
CA GLU A 150 4.96 -14.15 32.57
C GLU A 150 3.82 -15.06 32.10
N SER A 151 3.08 -14.65 31.07
CA SER A 151 2.05 -15.45 30.43
C SER A 151 2.62 -16.59 29.58
N LEU A 152 3.85 -16.48 29.06
CA LEU A 152 4.48 -17.54 28.27
C LEU A 152 4.72 -18.81 29.09
N VAL A 153 4.89 -18.69 30.41
CA VAL A 153 5.13 -19.85 31.31
C VAL A 153 3.98 -20.85 31.31
N PHE A 154 2.77 -20.41 30.95
CA PHE A 154 1.61 -21.28 30.87
C PHE A 154 1.56 -22.13 29.60
N PHE A 155 2.35 -21.80 28.58
CA PHE A 155 2.41 -22.56 27.34
C PHE A 155 3.43 -23.72 27.45
N PRO A 156 3.15 -24.85 26.78
CA PRO A 156 4.09 -25.96 26.69
C PRO A 156 5.38 -25.50 25.97
N ILE A 157 6.54 -25.98 26.42
CA ILE A 157 7.83 -25.55 25.87
C ILE A 157 7.99 -25.99 24.40
N GLU A 158 7.35 -27.10 24.05
CA GLU A 158 7.29 -27.68 22.71
C GLU A 158 6.78 -26.68 21.68
N LEU A 159 5.87 -25.77 22.08
CA LEU A 159 5.31 -24.71 21.25
C LEU A 159 6.40 -23.81 20.63
N PHE A 160 7.49 -23.58 21.38
CA PHE A 160 8.52 -22.61 21.02
C PHE A 160 9.71 -23.24 20.28
N THR A 161 9.78 -24.57 20.21
CA THR A 161 10.92 -25.32 19.66
C THR A 161 11.16 -25.06 18.17
N HIS A 162 10.11 -24.74 17.42
CA HIS A 162 10.15 -24.42 15.99
C HIS A 162 10.16 -22.92 15.69
N VAL A 163 9.90 -22.09 16.69
CA VAL A 163 9.73 -20.64 16.51
C VAL A 163 11.05 -20.00 16.12
N ASN A 164 11.07 -19.41 14.92
CA ASN A 164 12.21 -18.67 14.37
C ASN A 164 12.01 -17.14 14.49
N SER A 165 10.77 -16.68 14.68
CA SER A 165 10.43 -15.26 14.83
C SER A 165 9.54 -15.00 16.06
N PHE A 166 9.93 -14.05 16.90
CA PHE A 166 9.13 -13.64 18.07
C PHE A 166 9.00 -12.12 18.12
N SER A 167 7.76 -11.62 18.17
CA SER A 167 7.47 -10.18 18.21
C SER A 167 6.58 -9.82 19.39
N GLN A 168 7.07 -8.91 20.24
CA GLN A 168 6.32 -8.32 21.33
C GLN A 168 5.92 -6.88 21.00
N LEU A 169 4.61 -6.68 20.80
CA LEU A 169 4.02 -5.39 20.43
C LEU A 169 3.45 -4.61 21.63
N GLY A 170 3.49 -5.18 22.84
CA GLY A 170 3.00 -4.56 24.07
C GLY A 170 4.09 -3.87 24.89
N LYS A 171 3.69 -2.89 25.72
CA LYS A 171 4.57 -2.26 26.73
C LYS A 171 4.79 -3.14 27.98
N SER A 172 4.27 -4.35 27.98
CA SER A 172 4.41 -5.28 29.11
C SER A 172 5.82 -5.86 29.17
N ASN A 173 6.41 -5.84 30.37
CA ASN A 173 7.77 -6.31 30.59
C ASN A 173 7.96 -7.79 30.20
N ILE A 174 9.02 -8.02 29.44
CA ILE A 174 9.58 -9.28 28.99
C ILE A 174 10.87 -9.49 29.77
N ARG A 175 10.95 -10.64 30.45
CA ARG A 175 12.21 -11.07 31.05
C ARG A 175 13.06 -11.67 29.93
N LEU A 176 14.11 -10.96 29.52
CA LEU A 176 14.95 -11.35 28.38
C LEU A 176 15.59 -12.74 28.56
N ASN A 177 15.87 -13.14 29.81
CA ASN A 177 16.39 -14.48 30.11
C ASN A 177 15.43 -15.62 29.71
N LYS A 178 14.12 -15.37 29.60
CA LYS A 178 13.14 -16.36 29.11
C LYS A 178 13.16 -16.53 27.59
N LEU A 179 13.85 -15.65 26.86
CA LEU A 179 14.09 -15.81 25.43
C LEU A 179 15.30 -16.71 25.14
N SER A 180 15.89 -17.34 26.17
CA SER A 180 17.05 -18.23 26.02
C SER A 180 16.84 -19.37 25.03
N SER A 181 17.94 -19.96 24.57
CA SER A 181 17.98 -21.12 23.67
C SER A 181 17.18 -22.33 24.17
N ASN A 182 16.90 -22.43 25.48
CA ASN A 182 16.09 -23.52 26.03
C ASN A 182 14.62 -23.39 25.63
N TRP A 183 14.09 -22.17 25.56
CA TRP A 183 12.73 -21.91 25.11
C TRP A 183 12.70 -21.73 23.61
N PHE A 184 13.66 -20.99 23.06
CA PHE A 184 13.68 -20.54 21.67
C PHE A 184 14.97 -20.99 20.97
N PRO A 185 15.15 -22.29 20.72
CA PRO A 185 16.40 -22.83 20.16
C PRO A 185 16.67 -22.37 18.72
N LYS A 186 15.62 -22.12 17.92
CA LYS A 186 15.70 -21.75 16.50
C LYS A 186 15.47 -20.26 16.21
N LEU A 187 15.32 -19.44 17.24
CA LEU A 187 14.98 -18.03 17.09
C LEU A 187 16.08 -17.24 16.40
N SER A 188 15.75 -16.67 15.25
CA SER A 188 16.64 -15.85 14.43
C SER A 188 16.16 -14.40 14.29
N SER A 189 14.88 -14.12 14.56
CA SER A 189 14.28 -12.79 14.50
C SER A 189 13.58 -12.44 15.81
N LEU A 190 13.90 -11.27 16.38
CA LEU A 190 13.32 -10.79 17.63
C LEU A 190 12.91 -9.32 17.52
N THR A 191 11.65 -9.01 17.86
CA THR A 191 11.12 -7.64 17.95
C THR A 191 10.61 -7.36 19.35
N LEU A 192 11.10 -6.31 19.98
CA LEU A 192 10.77 -5.90 21.34
C LEU A 192 10.43 -4.40 21.38
N ILE A 193 9.14 -4.08 21.49
CA ILE A 193 8.70 -2.67 21.62
C ILE A 193 8.96 -2.11 23.03
N GLN A 194 9.00 -2.99 24.04
CA GLN A 194 9.27 -2.58 25.41
C GLN A 194 10.59 -1.82 25.56
N GLU A 195 10.67 -1.00 26.59
CA GLU A 195 11.91 -0.34 26.97
C GLU A 195 12.86 -1.33 27.64
N ILE A 196 14.10 -1.38 27.16
CA ILE A 196 15.16 -2.25 27.65
C ILE A 196 16.29 -1.38 28.20
N ASP A 197 16.77 -1.69 29.40
CA ASP A 197 18.04 -1.15 29.89
C ASP A 197 19.15 -1.71 28.99
N TYR A 198 19.99 -0.84 28.44
CA TYR A 198 21.05 -1.24 27.51
C TYR A 198 22.00 -2.29 28.13
N LYS A 199 22.14 -2.33 29.47
CA LYS A 199 22.94 -3.34 30.19
C LYS A 199 22.34 -4.74 30.08
N ASP A 200 21.02 -4.84 29.95
CA ASP A 200 20.29 -6.11 29.82
C ASP A 200 20.31 -6.65 28.39
N LEU A 201 20.76 -5.89 27.40
CA LEU A 201 20.97 -6.39 26.03
C LEU A 201 21.91 -7.60 25.99
N ILE A 202 22.75 -7.76 27.02
CA ILE A 202 23.62 -8.93 27.13
C ILE A 202 22.85 -10.26 27.17
N LEU A 203 21.62 -10.22 27.68
CA LEU A 203 20.72 -11.36 27.89
C LEU A 203 19.97 -11.77 26.62
N ILE A 204 20.06 -10.98 25.54
CA ILE A 204 19.42 -11.28 24.27
C ILE A 204 20.10 -12.50 23.61
N PRO A 205 19.32 -13.40 22.97
CA PRO A 205 19.86 -14.59 22.31
C PRO A 205 20.93 -14.27 21.26
N ARG A 206 22.04 -15.00 21.30
CA ARG A 206 23.24 -14.71 20.49
C ARG A 206 23.19 -15.24 19.06
N GLN A 207 22.24 -16.13 18.77
CA GLN A 207 22.01 -16.69 17.45
C GLN A 207 21.18 -15.78 16.53
N LEU A 208 20.69 -14.63 17.01
CA LEU A 208 19.82 -13.76 16.23
C LEU A 208 20.50 -13.20 14.98
N GLU A 209 19.73 -13.14 13.89
CA GLU A 209 20.08 -12.48 12.64
C GLU A 209 19.32 -11.16 12.44
N THR A 210 18.16 -11.02 13.08
CA THR A 210 17.33 -9.80 13.05
C THR A 210 16.95 -9.39 14.47
N LEU A 211 17.13 -8.11 14.80
CA LEU A 211 16.72 -7.54 16.08
C LEU A 211 16.09 -6.16 15.87
N GLU A 212 14.91 -5.97 16.46
CA GLU A 212 14.29 -4.67 16.68
C GLU A 212 14.08 -4.47 18.18
N CYS A 213 14.61 -3.40 18.76
CA CYS A 213 14.43 -3.10 20.18
C CYS A 213 14.33 -1.61 20.48
N THR A 214 13.75 -1.30 21.64
CA THR A 214 13.74 0.05 22.21
C THR A 214 14.66 0.10 23.43
N ILE A 215 15.67 0.98 23.38
CA ILE A 215 16.58 1.24 24.49
C ILE A 215 16.05 2.43 25.30
N GLY A 216 16.04 2.28 26.62
CA GLY A 216 15.63 3.33 27.54
C GLY A 216 16.59 4.51 27.63
N ALA A 217 16.31 5.42 28.57
CA ALA A 217 17.18 6.57 28.81
C ALA A 217 18.59 6.12 29.28
N VAL A 218 19.64 6.64 28.64
CA VAL A 218 21.03 6.37 28.98
C VAL A 218 21.71 7.65 29.48
N ASN A 219 22.38 7.55 30.63
CA ASN A 219 23.07 8.67 31.29
C ASN A 219 24.60 8.53 31.26
N GLU A 220 25.14 7.88 30.24
CA GLU A 220 26.57 7.63 30.08
C GLU A 220 27.08 8.27 28.79
N ASN A 221 28.34 8.73 28.79
CA ASN A 221 28.91 9.46 27.65
C ASN A 221 29.31 8.54 26.49
N HIS A 222 29.54 7.25 26.78
CA HIS A 222 29.94 6.25 25.81
C HIS A 222 29.37 4.90 26.22
N VAL A 223 28.71 4.22 25.30
CA VAL A 223 27.91 3.02 25.55
C VAL A 223 28.25 1.99 24.49
N ASP A 224 28.91 0.90 24.91
CA ASP A 224 29.09 -0.28 24.08
C ASP A 224 27.84 -1.16 24.17
N LEU A 225 27.13 -1.29 23.05
CA LEU A 225 25.94 -2.12 22.99
C LEU A 225 26.37 -3.56 22.69
N ALA A 226 26.44 -4.39 23.74
CA ALA A 226 26.81 -5.81 23.67
C ALA A 226 25.76 -6.68 22.95
N LEU A 227 25.47 -6.37 21.68
CA LEU A 227 24.50 -7.01 20.79
C LEU A 227 25.06 -8.28 20.12
N PRO A 228 24.21 -9.20 19.62
CA PRO A 228 24.64 -10.42 18.94
C PRO A 228 25.45 -10.16 17.66
N GLU A 229 26.59 -10.83 17.47
CA GLU A 229 27.45 -10.63 16.29
C GLU A 229 26.87 -11.19 14.97
N ASN A 230 25.87 -12.07 15.06
CA ASN A 230 25.24 -12.68 13.89
C ASN A 230 24.19 -11.78 13.19
N LEU A 231 23.90 -10.61 13.77
CA LEU A 231 22.91 -9.69 13.23
C LEU A 231 23.27 -9.25 11.80
N ARG A 232 22.27 -9.34 10.93
CA ARG A 232 22.25 -8.84 9.55
C ARG A 232 21.31 -7.65 9.41
N LYS A 233 20.25 -7.62 10.21
CA LYS A 233 19.25 -6.55 10.29
C LYS A 233 19.14 -6.07 11.74
N LEU A 234 19.28 -4.77 11.96
CA LEU A 234 19.20 -4.16 13.29
C LEU A 234 18.35 -2.90 13.23
N ARG A 235 17.35 -2.82 14.10
CA ARG A 235 16.59 -1.61 14.38
C ARG A 235 16.69 -1.27 15.86
N ILE A 236 17.11 -0.05 16.16
CA ILE A 236 17.16 0.46 17.53
C ILE A 236 16.38 1.75 17.60
N ASN A 237 15.42 1.80 18.52
CA ASN A 237 14.74 3.02 18.93
C ASN A 237 15.33 3.47 20.27
N THR A 238 15.70 4.72 20.43
CA THR A 238 16.18 5.27 21.71
C THR A 238 15.17 6.24 22.30
N ARG A 239 14.91 6.15 23.61
CA ARG A 239 14.05 7.12 24.31
C ARG A 239 14.83 8.33 24.83
N THR A 240 14.11 9.42 25.00
CA THR A 240 14.57 10.70 25.56
C THR A 240 15.15 10.52 26.97
N ALA A 241 16.40 10.92 27.19
CA ALA A 241 16.94 11.07 28.56
C ALA A 241 16.43 12.37 29.19
N LEU A 242 16.37 12.42 30.53
CA LEU A 242 15.94 13.62 31.27
C LEU A 242 17.01 14.73 31.29
N GLN A 243 18.25 14.43 30.90
CA GLN A 243 19.40 15.33 30.95
C GLN A 243 20.11 15.38 29.59
N ASP A 244 20.63 16.55 29.22
CA ASP A 244 21.35 16.82 27.97
C ASP A 244 22.79 16.26 28.04
N ILE A 245 22.93 14.94 27.98
CA ILE A 245 24.23 14.25 28.00
C ILE A 245 24.63 13.85 26.59
N HIS A 246 25.85 14.19 26.19
CA HIS A 246 26.45 13.71 24.94
C HIS A 246 26.84 12.24 25.06
N CYS A 247 26.16 11.37 24.32
CA CYS A 247 26.32 9.93 24.35
C CYS A 247 26.79 9.39 23.00
N ILE A 248 27.82 8.54 23.02
CA ILE A 248 28.27 7.79 21.86
C ILE A 248 27.79 6.34 22.00
N PHE A 249 26.95 5.87 21.08
CA PHE A 249 26.55 4.47 21.00
C PHE A 249 27.50 3.73 20.05
N ASP A 250 28.23 2.74 20.56
CA ASP A 250 29.11 1.90 19.77
C ASP A 250 28.45 0.59 19.36
N ILE A 251 28.33 0.39 18.06
CA ILE A 251 27.89 -0.86 17.42
C ILE A 251 28.85 -1.30 16.32
N SER A 252 30.07 -0.74 16.29
CA SER A 252 31.05 -0.95 15.21
C SER A 252 31.55 -2.39 15.12
N HIS A 253 31.42 -3.18 16.20
CA HIS A 253 31.75 -4.61 16.25
C HIS A 253 30.83 -5.49 15.40
N LEU A 254 29.64 -5.02 15.02
CA LEU A 254 28.62 -5.80 14.30
C LEU A 254 28.92 -5.97 12.80
N LYS A 255 29.96 -6.75 12.50
CA LYS A 255 30.52 -6.93 11.14
C LYS A 255 29.55 -7.50 10.10
N LYS A 256 28.47 -8.16 10.51
CA LYS A 256 27.49 -8.80 9.58
C LYS A 256 26.28 -7.91 9.27
N VAL A 257 26.08 -6.80 9.99
CA VAL A 257 24.93 -5.92 9.81
C VAL A 257 25.01 -5.23 8.45
N GLN A 258 23.96 -5.41 7.65
CA GLN A 258 23.81 -4.78 6.34
C GLN A 258 22.64 -3.79 6.32
N ASN A 259 21.58 -4.05 7.08
CA ASN A 259 20.42 -3.17 7.22
C ASN A 259 20.37 -2.61 8.64
N LEU A 260 20.50 -1.29 8.76
CA LEU A 260 20.52 -0.60 10.03
C LEU A 260 19.46 0.50 10.05
N HIS A 261 18.60 0.48 11.07
CA HIS A 261 17.61 1.51 11.33
C HIS A 261 17.85 2.08 12.73
N LEU A 262 18.16 3.36 12.82
CA LEU A 262 18.32 4.07 14.08
C LEU A 262 17.22 5.14 14.20
N ASN A 263 16.50 5.14 15.31
CA ASN A 263 15.44 6.09 15.57
C ASN A 263 15.60 6.67 16.96
N ASP A 264 15.53 7.98 17.09
CA ASP A 264 15.62 8.67 18.37
C ASP A 264 14.33 9.43 18.68
N GLU A 265 13.61 9.01 19.73
CA GLU A 265 12.38 9.67 20.19
C GLU A 265 12.65 11.03 20.89
N HIS A 266 13.91 11.48 20.95
CA HIS A 266 14.28 12.76 21.56
C HIS A 266 13.74 13.98 20.79
N TYR A 267 12.97 14.81 21.49
CA TYR A 267 12.32 16.01 20.92
C TYR A 267 13.17 17.29 20.99
N ARG A 268 14.36 17.26 21.61
CA ARG A 268 15.26 18.44 21.67
C ARG A 268 16.41 18.30 20.67
N ASN A 269 16.94 19.45 20.28
CA ASN A 269 17.99 19.58 19.28
C ASN A 269 19.23 20.27 19.89
N PRO A 270 20.46 19.82 19.60
CA PRO A 270 20.81 18.56 18.91
C PRO A 270 20.47 17.31 19.75
N SER A 271 20.46 16.12 19.13
CA SER A 271 20.25 14.85 19.86
C SER A 271 21.34 14.56 20.89
N ASN A 272 22.54 15.14 20.70
CA ASN A 272 23.76 14.83 21.45
C ASN A 272 24.10 13.33 21.42
N ARG A 273 23.61 12.58 20.42
CA ARG A 273 23.75 11.13 20.31
C ARG A 273 24.41 10.74 19.00
N ILE A 274 25.66 10.29 19.08
CA ILE A 274 26.45 9.90 17.90
C ILE A 274 26.58 8.37 17.88
N TRP A 275 26.40 7.77 16.71
CA TRP A 275 26.52 6.33 16.52
C TRP A 275 27.80 5.94 15.79
N ASN A 276 28.63 5.09 16.40
CA ASN A 276 29.74 4.44 15.72
C ASN A 276 29.20 3.25 14.93
N LEU A 277 29.07 3.42 13.61
CA LEU A 277 28.40 2.45 12.75
C LEU A 277 29.32 1.29 12.33
N PRO A 278 28.75 0.10 12.01
CA PRO A 278 29.49 -1.01 11.42
C PRO A 278 29.87 -0.72 9.96
N ARG A 279 31.09 -1.12 9.56
CA ARG A 279 31.66 -0.79 8.25
C ARG A 279 30.95 -1.42 7.04
N ASN A 280 30.19 -2.49 7.24
CA ASN A 280 29.53 -3.28 6.19
C ASN A 280 28.04 -2.92 5.98
N VAL A 281 27.56 -1.85 6.61
CA VAL A 281 26.19 -1.36 6.41
C VAL A 281 26.00 -0.95 4.95
N LYS A 282 24.93 -1.47 4.34
CA LYS A 282 24.53 -1.17 2.96
C LYS A 282 23.27 -0.30 2.92
N PHE A 283 22.40 -0.44 3.92
CA PHE A 283 21.13 0.29 4.01
C PHE A 283 21.07 0.92 5.39
N LEU A 284 21.01 2.24 5.43
CA LEU A 284 20.89 3.02 6.65
C LEU A 284 19.56 3.77 6.63
N ARG A 285 18.85 3.74 7.74
CA ARG A 285 17.65 4.54 7.96
C ARG A 285 17.79 5.27 9.28
N THR A 286 17.62 6.59 9.26
CA THR A 286 17.70 7.42 10.46
C THR A 286 16.52 8.38 10.52
N ASN A 287 15.98 8.66 11.70
CA ASN A 287 14.98 9.73 11.83
C ASN A 287 15.64 11.11 11.99
N ARG A 288 16.92 11.15 12.35
CA ARG A 288 17.69 12.38 12.48
C ARG A 288 19.02 12.30 11.74
N SER A 289 19.57 13.47 11.44
CA SER A 289 20.76 13.67 10.62
C SER A 289 22.03 13.95 11.40
N ASP A 290 21.89 14.30 12.68
CA ASP A 290 22.99 14.47 13.63
C ASP A 290 23.44 13.15 14.28
N MET A 291 22.78 12.02 13.95
CA MET A 291 23.07 10.70 14.56
C MET A 291 24.34 10.05 14.05
N VAL A 292 24.90 10.52 12.93
CA VAL A 292 26.02 9.92 12.23
C VAL A 292 27.10 10.97 11.97
N ASP A 293 28.35 10.54 11.93
CA ASP A 293 29.47 11.44 11.64
C ASP A 293 29.40 11.99 10.18
N ILE A 294 30.12 13.08 9.95
CA ILE A 294 30.21 13.81 8.69
C ILE A 294 30.83 12.93 7.59
N ASP A 295 31.85 12.13 7.91
CA ASP A 295 32.58 11.32 6.93
C ASP A 295 32.01 9.89 6.81
N LEU A 296 30.83 9.78 6.19
CA LEU A 296 30.19 8.49 5.91
C LEU A 296 31.02 7.61 4.98
N ALA A 297 31.80 8.21 4.08
CA ALA A 297 32.71 7.49 3.20
C ALA A 297 33.77 6.69 3.99
N LYS A 298 34.24 7.24 5.12
CA LYS A 298 35.17 6.56 6.02
C LYS A 298 34.48 5.50 6.89
N ILE A 299 33.32 5.82 7.46
CA ILE A 299 32.63 4.96 8.44
C ILE A 299 31.93 3.78 7.76
N CYS A 300 31.13 4.05 6.72
CA CYS A 300 30.30 3.07 6.02
C CYS A 300 30.61 3.08 4.50
N PRO A 301 31.82 2.65 4.08
CA PRO A 301 32.25 2.73 2.68
C PRO A 301 31.42 1.89 1.70
N GLN A 302 30.60 0.96 2.19
CA GLN A 302 29.71 0.10 1.39
C GLN A 302 28.26 0.57 1.37
N LEU A 303 27.95 1.75 1.93
CA LEU A 303 26.58 2.26 2.01
C LEU A 303 26.01 2.50 0.61
N VAL A 304 24.91 1.83 0.30
CA VAL A 304 24.20 1.91 -0.99
C VAL A 304 23.00 2.85 -0.86
N GLU A 305 22.33 2.84 0.28
CA GLU A 305 21.11 3.59 0.51
C GLU A 305 21.08 4.24 1.88
N TRP A 306 20.67 5.50 1.92
CA TRP A 306 20.35 6.19 3.15
C TRP A 306 18.99 6.88 3.07
N GLN A 307 18.13 6.58 4.05
CA GLN A 307 16.80 7.16 4.18
C GLN A 307 16.64 7.94 5.48
N PHE A 308 16.10 9.15 5.37
CA PHE A 308 15.64 9.96 6.47
C PHE A 308 14.13 9.82 6.70
N ASP A 309 13.73 9.55 7.94
CA ASP A 309 12.32 9.35 8.31
C ASP A 309 11.60 10.61 8.74
N ASN A 310 12.30 11.57 9.34
CA ASN A 310 11.65 12.79 9.79
C ASN A 310 11.56 13.81 8.65
N GLU A 311 10.42 14.47 8.55
CA GLU A 311 10.12 15.44 7.50
C GLU A 311 10.61 16.86 7.84
N THR A 312 10.84 17.15 9.12
CA THR A 312 11.31 18.47 9.58
C THR A 312 12.77 18.42 10.03
N ILE A 313 13.54 19.43 9.63
CA ILE A 313 14.86 19.69 10.20
C ILE A 313 14.71 20.81 11.21
N ASP A 314 15.07 20.49 12.43
CA ASP A 314 14.65 21.22 13.62
C ASP A 314 15.83 22.09 14.14
N TYR A 315 16.60 22.66 13.19
CA TYR A 315 17.77 23.58 13.24
C TYR A 315 19.18 23.05 12.87
N ASP A 316 19.98 23.98 12.31
CA ASP A 316 21.37 23.95 11.80
C ASP A 316 21.81 22.75 10.93
N GLY A 317 21.30 22.72 9.70
CA GLY A 317 21.79 21.85 8.61
C GLY A 317 23.26 22.10 8.18
N ILE A 318 24.03 22.91 8.92
CA ILE A 318 25.46 23.18 8.68
C ILE A 318 26.28 21.88 8.78
N PHE A 319 25.98 21.02 9.75
CA PHE A 319 26.68 19.75 9.95
C PHE A 319 26.55 18.82 8.73
N ILE A 320 25.37 18.83 8.12
CA ILE A 320 24.98 17.87 7.09
C ILE A 320 25.49 18.31 5.71
N ARG A 321 25.63 19.62 5.47
CA ARG A 321 26.20 20.18 4.23
C ARG A 321 27.66 19.78 4.00
N LYS A 322 28.36 19.31 5.04
CA LYS A 322 29.73 18.81 4.98
C LYS A 322 29.81 17.29 4.79
N LEU A 323 28.68 16.59 4.72
CA LEU A 323 28.67 15.14 4.59
C LEU A 323 29.47 14.68 3.38
N ILE A 324 30.27 13.65 3.61
CA ILE A 324 31.05 12.99 2.56
C ILE A 324 30.42 11.63 2.30
N PHE A 325 29.76 11.51 1.16
CA PHE A 325 29.09 10.27 0.78
C PHE A 325 30.07 9.24 0.18
N PRO A 326 29.88 7.94 0.45
CA PRO A 326 30.66 6.88 -0.20
C PRO A 326 30.28 6.74 -1.68
N ARG A 327 31.26 6.35 -2.51
CA ARG A 327 31.06 6.09 -3.95
C ARG A 327 30.09 4.94 -4.26
N SER A 328 29.80 4.08 -3.27
CA SER A 328 28.81 3.01 -3.38
C SER A 328 27.37 3.52 -3.33
N MET A 329 27.14 4.76 -2.90
CA MET A 329 25.80 5.29 -2.68
C MET A 329 25.02 5.42 -4.00
N LYS A 330 23.83 4.85 -4.03
CA LYS A 330 22.92 4.81 -5.17
C LYS A 330 21.57 5.47 -4.89
N ARG A 331 21.07 5.37 -3.65
CA ARG A 331 19.75 5.92 -3.28
C ARG A 331 19.87 6.81 -2.05
N LEU A 332 19.28 7.99 -2.13
CA LEU A 332 19.30 8.95 -1.04
C LEU A 332 17.91 9.55 -0.88
N LYS A 333 17.32 9.39 0.31
CA LYS A 333 16.07 10.05 0.70
C LYS A 333 16.36 11.02 1.83
N ILE A 334 16.22 12.33 1.59
CA ILE A 334 16.64 13.41 2.50
C ILE A 334 15.55 14.46 2.71
N PRO A 335 15.51 15.19 3.84
CA PRO A 335 14.58 16.30 3.98
C PRO A 335 14.94 17.48 3.06
N ASN A 336 13.93 18.18 2.56
CA ASN A 336 14.05 19.35 1.68
C ASN A 336 14.97 20.44 2.22
N ALA A 337 14.96 20.65 3.54
CA ALA A 337 15.79 21.67 4.19
C ALA A 337 17.31 21.41 4.09
N LEU A 338 17.75 20.24 3.61
CA LEU A 338 19.17 19.96 3.31
C LEU A 338 19.65 20.52 1.98
N LEU A 339 18.72 20.72 1.05
CA LEU A 339 19.00 21.29 -0.27
C LEU A 339 18.67 22.79 -0.34
N SER A 340 18.21 23.37 0.78
CA SER A 340 17.76 24.75 0.81
C SER A 340 18.91 25.74 0.78
N TRP A 341 18.70 26.87 0.11
CA TRP A 341 19.66 27.97 0.09
C TRP A 341 19.43 28.85 1.31
N ASN A 342 20.46 29.09 2.14
CA ASN A 342 20.35 29.93 3.32
C ASN A 342 21.24 31.16 3.14
N ASP A 343 20.63 32.33 3.04
CA ASP A 343 21.30 33.64 2.88
C ASP A 343 21.50 34.33 4.26
N MET A 344 21.74 33.53 5.31
CA MET A 344 21.89 34.04 6.67
C MET A 344 23.35 34.44 6.92
N ALA A 345 23.66 35.72 6.66
CA ALA A 345 24.58 36.62 7.40
C ALA A 345 25.98 36.13 7.84
N SER A 346 26.46 34.97 7.39
CA SER A 346 27.70 34.34 7.87
C SER A 346 28.90 34.50 6.92
N GLY A 347 28.73 35.16 5.77
CA GLY A 347 29.83 35.42 4.84
C GLY A 347 30.39 34.20 4.11
N ASP A 348 29.96 32.99 4.47
CA ASP A 348 30.21 31.78 3.70
C ASP A 348 29.16 31.68 2.58
N GLU A 349 29.60 31.81 1.32
CA GLU A 349 28.77 31.53 0.15
C GLU A 349 28.09 30.17 0.33
N GLY A 350 26.75 30.15 0.24
CA GLY A 350 25.91 29.03 0.63
C GLY A 350 26.39 27.68 0.13
N ILE A 351 26.99 26.88 1.02
CA ILE A 351 27.45 25.52 0.74
C ILE A 351 26.20 24.66 0.44
N VAL A 352 26.02 24.28 -0.81
CA VAL A 352 25.04 23.29 -1.25
C VAL A 352 25.61 21.90 -0.93
N LEU A 353 24.75 20.97 -0.49
CA LEU A 353 25.14 19.59 -0.21
C LEU A 353 25.76 18.95 -1.47
N ASN A 354 27.00 18.43 -1.35
CA ASN A 354 27.66 17.72 -2.44
C ASN A 354 27.11 16.30 -2.54
N LEU A 355 26.30 16.05 -3.56
CA LEU A 355 25.69 14.76 -3.83
C LEU A 355 26.66 13.85 -4.61
N PRO A 356 26.66 12.53 -4.37
CA PRO A 356 27.58 11.63 -5.06
C PRO A 356 27.15 11.38 -6.52
N ASP A 357 28.07 11.48 -7.47
CA ASP A 357 27.80 11.21 -8.90
C ASP A 357 27.26 9.80 -9.19
N SER A 358 27.50 8.86 -8.27
CA SER A 358 27.03 7.49 -8.36
C SER A 358 25.52 7.33 -8.16
N LEU A 359 24.82 8.38 -7.70
CA LEU A 359 23.42 8.36 -7.33
C LEU A 359 22.50 8.03 -8.52
N THR A 360 21.58 7.11 -8.30
CA THR A 360 20.53 6.70 -9.26
C THR A 360 19.15 7.15 -8.83
N GLU A 361 18.94 7.42 -7.53
CA GLU A 361 17.67 7.89 -6.99
C GLU A 361 17.90 8.95 -5.92
N LEU A 362 17.24 10.10 -6.09
CA LEU A 362 17.15 11.17 -5.12
C LEU A 362 15.69 11.41 -4.77
N ASN A 363 15.36 11.31 -3.49
CA ASN A 363 14.03 11.57 -2.95
C ASN A 363 14.12 12.63 -1.86
N THR A 364 13.27 13.65 -1.94
CA THR A 364 13.19 14.68 -0.92
C THR A 364 11.83 14.71 -0.23
N THR A 365 11.82 15.02 1.07
CA THR A 365 10.60 15.05 1.88
C THR A 365 10.50 16.27 2.79
N GLY A 366 9.27 16.57 3.21
CA GLY A 366 8.97 17.61 4.19
C GLY A 366 9.01 19.04 3.67
N GLN A 367 8.52 19.98 4.47
CA GLN A 367 8.52 21.39 4.09
C GLN A 367 9.88 22.05 4.40
N SER A 368 10.28 23.00 3.57
CA SER A 368 11.42 23.89 3.84
C SER A 368 10.92 25.33 3.83
N PHE A 369 11.38 26.11 4.81
CA PHE A 369 11.10 27.54 4.91
C PHE A 369 11.87 28.37 3.88
N TYR A 370 12.89 27.78 3.26
CA TYR A 370 13.77 28.43 2.30
C TYR A 370 13.65 27.78 0.92
N PRO A 371 13.82 28.56 -0.17
CA PRO A 371 13.89 28.03 -1.52
C PRO A 371 14.99 26.99 -1.68
N ILE A 372 14.73 25.99 -2.51
CA ILE A 372 15.70 24.95 -2.87
C ILE A 372 16.30 25.30 -4.24
N ILE A 373 17.60 25.10 -4.37
CA ILE A 373 18.30 25.23 -5.64
C ILE A 373 18.91 23.86 -5.98
N LEU A 374 18.37 23.23 -7.02
CA LEU A 374 18.98 22.04 -7.63
C LEU A 374 20.01 22.50 -8.65
N ASP A 375 21.27 22.56 -8.22
CA ASP A 375 22.40 22.94 -9.06
C ASP A 375 23.04 21.71 -9.74
N PHE A 376 22.58 21.42 -10.96
CA PHE A 376 23.16 20.34 -11.78
C PHE A 376 24.49 20.71 -12.46
N ASP A 377 25.00 21.94 -12.30
CA ASP A 377 26.39 22.24 -12.66
C ASP A 377 27.34 21.79 -11.55
N GLN A 378 26.96 21.98 -10.29
CA GLN A 378 27.73 21.50 -9.14
C GLN A 378 27.58 19.98 -8.92
N ASN A 379 26.37 19.46 -9.11
CA ASN A 379 26.06 18.05 -8.95
C ASN A 379 25.48 17.49 -10.27
N PRO A 380 26.32 17.09 -11.24
CA PRO A 380 25.85 16.67 -12.56
C PRO A 380 24.94 15.43 -12.55
N LEU A 381 25.14 14.53 -11.58
CA LEU A 381 24.34 13.32 -11.34
C LEU A 381 24.01 12.55 -12.64
N PRO A 382 25.02 12.13 -13.42
CA PRO A 382 24.84 11.58 -14.77
C PRO A 382 24.10 10.23 -14.82
N HIS A 383 23.95 9.57 -13.67
CA HIS A 383 23.29 8.28 -13.53
C HIS A 383 21.91 8.37 -12.86
N LEU A 384 21.42 9.57 -12.58
CA LEU A 384 20.15 9.77 -11.88
C LEU A 384 18.98 9.30 -12.75
N GLN A 385 18.26 8.28 -12.28
CA GLN A 385 17.10 7.69 -12.96
C GLN A 385 15.79 8.13 -12.31
N VAL A 386 15.80 8.39 -11.00
CA VAL A 386 14.61 8.74 -10.24
C VAL A 386 14.87 10.02 -9.47
N LEU A 387 14.05 11.04 -9.71
CA LEU A 387 14.02 12.27 -8.94
C LEU A 387 12.62 12.46 -8.37
N ILE A 388 12.52 12.50 -7.06
CA ILE A 388 11.27 12.72 -6.33
C ILE A 388 11.47 13.94 -5.44
N MET A 389 10.71 15.00 -5.70
CA MET A 389 10.64 16.20 -4.87
C MET A 389 9.27 16.25 -4.21
N ASN A 390 9.18 16.08 -2.89
CA ASN A 390 7.92 16.19 -2.13
C ASN A 390 7.92 17.41 -1.20
N GLY A 391 6.77 17.93 -0.78
CA GLY A 391 6.69 18.88 0.34
C GLY A 391 6.46 20.35 0.01
N GLY A 392 6.01 20.66 -1.21
CA GLY A 392 5.40 21.95 -1.53
C GLY A 392 6.27 23.17 -1.20
N VAL A 393 7.56 23.14 -1.54
CA VAL A 393 8.52 24.25 -1.38
C VAL A 393 8.81 24.88 -2.74
N SER A 394 9.24 26.14 -2.80
CA SER A 394 9.79 26.71 -4.04
C SER A 394 11.12 26.04 -4.41
N VAL A 395 11.19 25.43 -5.59
CA VAL A 395 12.36 24.74 -6.13
C VAL A 395 12.79 25.43 -7.43
N SER A 396 14.06 25.79 -7.54
CA SER A 396 14.67 26.27 -8.78
C SER A 396 15.66 25.24 -9.30
N VAL A 397 15.69 25.08 -10.62
CA VAL A 397 16.63 24.19 -11.32
C VAL A 397 17.62 25.06 -12.06
N LYS A 398 18.92 24.85 -11.80
CA LYS A 398 20.00 25.46 -12.58
C LYS A 398 20.48 24.45 -13.62
N ARG A 399 20.65 24.93 -14.86
CA ARG A 399 20.84 24.11 -16.07
C ARG A 399 19.60 23.30 -16.42
N SER A 400 19.76 22.01 -16.74
CA SER A 400 18.69 21.14 -17.25
C SER A 400 18.71 19.83 -16.48
N LEU A 401 17.53 19.24 -16.34
CA LEU A 401 17.37 17.93 -15.72
C LEU A 401 18.23 16.85 -16.43
N PRO A 402 18.81 15.89 -15.71
CA PRO A 402 19.62 14.83 -16.31
C PRO A 402 18.84 13.98 -17.31
N LYS A 403 19.40 13.74 -18.50
CA LYS A 403 18.80 12.89 -19.56
C LYS A 403 18.65 11.41 -19.17
N SER A 404 19.33 10.98 -18.12
CA SER A 404 19.22 9.63 -17.56
C SER A 404 17.90 9.38 -16.82
N LEU A 405 17.11 10.43 -16.54
CA LEU A 405 15.86 10.33 -15.79
C LEU A 405 14.84 9.44 -16.49
N ARG A 406 14.27 8.52 -15.70
CA ARG A 406 13.17 7.62 -16.05
C ARG A 406 11.90 7.98 -15.30
N LYS A 407 12.04 8.48 -14.08
CA LYS A 407 10.93 8.89 -13.21
C LYS A 407 11.18 10.27 -12.63
N LEU A 408 10.21 11.15 -12.80
CA LEU A 408 10.19 12.48 -12.20
C LEU A 408 8.89 12.66 -11.42
N ASN A 409 8.98 12.85 -10.11
CA ASN A 409 7.89 13.35 -9.28
C ASN A 409 8.27 14.75 -8.80
N TRP A 410 7.45 15.73 -9.14
CA TRP A 410 7.68 17.14 -8.85
C TRP A 410 6.52 17.73 -8.07
N GLU A 411 6.66 17.79 -6.75
CA GLU A 411 5.73 18.44 -5.83
C GLU A 411 6.35 19.72 -5.26
N SER A 412 5.95 20.88 -5.78
CA SER A 412 6.61 22.17 -5.48
C SER A 412 5.63 23.35 -5.50
N MET A 413 6.00 24.49 -4.91
CA MET A 413 5.19 25.73 -5.04
C MET A 413 5.33 26.40 -6.40
N ASN A 414 6.39 26.09 -7.15
CA ASN A 414 6.67 26.64 -8.46
C ASN A 414 7.02 25.52 -9.45
N ILE A 415 7.03 25.89 -10.72
CA ILE A 415 7.29 24.97 -11.81
C ILE A 415 8.55 25.44 -12.50
N PHE A 416 9.42 24.49 -12.84
CA PHE A 416 10.54 24.75 -13.74
C PHE A 416 10.04 24.83 -15.18
N ASP A 417 10.89 25.21 -16.13
CA ASP A 417 10.50 25.24 -17.53
C ASP A 417 10.14 23.83 -18.07
N LEU A 418 8.84 23.53 -18.14
CA LEU A 418 8.30 22.24 -18.57
C LEU A 418 8.61 21.94 -20.05
N ASN A 419 9.00 22.94 -20.85
CA ASN A 419 9.45 22.69 -22.22
C ASN A 419 10.72 21.83 -22.25
N GLN A 420 11.49 21.77 -21.15
CA GLN A 420 12.67 20.92 -21.06
C GLN A 420 12.33 19.42 -21.01
N LEU A 421 11.10 19.06 -20.62
CA LEU A 421 10.66 17.65 -20.53
C LEU A 421 10.75 16.93 -21.88
N GLN A 422 10.56 17.64 -22.99
CA GLN A 422 10.62 17.08 -24.34
C GLN A 422 11.99 16.46 -24.67
N TYR A 423 13.05 16.86 -23.97
CA TYR A 423 14.43 16.39 -24.19
C TYR A 423 14.84 15.22 -23.28
N LEU A 424 13.92 14.70 -22.46
CA LEU A 424 14.15 13.59 -21.55
C LEU A 424 13.70 12.27 -22.19
N ASP A 425 14.49 11.79 -23.17
CA ASP A 425 14.17 10.63 -24.01
C ASP A 425 14.02 9.29 -23.27
N ASN A 426 14.42 9.23 -21.99
CA ASN A 426 14.29 8.04 -21.14
C ASN A 426 13.12 8.14 -20.14
N LEU A 427 12.41 9.28 -20.09
CA LEU A 427 11.37 9.53 -19.09
C LEU A 427 10.14 8.68 -19.37
N THR A 428 9.81 7.76 -18.46
CA THR A 428 8.67 6.85 -18.56
C THR A 428 7.52 7.22 -17.62
N GLU A 429 7.83 7.85 -16.48
CA GLU A 429 6.85 8.26 -15.48
C GLU A 429 7.05 9.73 -15.09
N LEU A 430 5.98 10.52 -15.18
CA LEU A 430 5.97 11.94 -14.81
C LEU A 430 4.79 12.21 -13.88
N CYS A 431 5.07 12.71 -12.68
CA CYS A 431 4.08 13.26 -11.76
C CYS A 431 4.41 14.72 -11.48
N ILE A 432 3.42 15.60 -11.69
CA ILE A 432 3.52 17.02 -11.40
C ILE A 432 2.40 17.39 -10.44
N SER A 433 2.78 17.85 -9.26
CA SER A 433 1.89 18.47 -8.29
C SER A 433 2.43 19.87 -7.98
N CYS A 434 1.63 20.90 -8.21
CA CYS A 434 2.10 22.25 -7.98
C CYS A 434 1.00 23.18 -7.50
N SER A 435 1.33 24.07 -6.56
CA SER A 435 0.41 25.14 -6.15
C SER A 435 0.52 26.39 -7.05
N ALA A 436 1.46 26.43 -7.99
CA ALA A 436 1.58 27.50 -8.95
C ALA A 436 0.32 27.61 -9.81
N ARG A 437 -0.04 28.86 -10.16
CA ARG A 437 -1.12 29.13 -11.10
C ARG A 437 -0.69 28.78 -12.53
N LEU A 438 -0.85 27.53 -12.91
CA LEU A 438 -0.92 27.15 -14.33
C LEU A 438 -2.36 27.34 -14.81
N ASN A 439 -2.55 28.14 -15.85
CA ASN A 439 -3.86 28.23 -16.51
C ASN A 439 -4.07 27.04 -17.45
N ASP A 440 -3.07 26.70 -18.26
CA ASP A 440 -3.16 25.66 -19.28
C ASP A 440 -1.95 24.71 -19.22
N PHE A 441 -2.16 23.46 -19.62
CA PHE A 441 -1.12 22.46 -19.82
C PHE A 441 -1.13 22.01 -21.29
N SER A 442 -0.23 22.54 -22.12
CA SER A 442 -0.07 22.15 -23.53
C SER A 442 1.42 22.01 -23.86
N TYR A 443 2.04 20.95 -23.33
CA TYR A 443 3.46 20.68 -23.50
C TYR A 443 3.67 19.45 -24.37
N ILE A 444 4.74 19.48 -25.18
CA ILE A 444 5.21 18.31 -25.91
C ILE A 444 5.96 17.42 -24.92
N LEU A 445 5.46 16.20 -24.72
CA LEU A 445 6.05 15.23 -23.81
C LEU A 445 6.89 14.22 -24.59
N PRO A 446 7.95 13.65 -23.99
CA PRO A 446 8.85 12.74 -24.69
C PRO A 446 8.11 11.47 -25.10
N SER A 447 8.49 10.89 -26.24
CA SER A 447 7.83 9.69 -26.79
C SER A 447 8.00 8.45 -25.92
N SER A 448 8.94 8.46 -24.99
CA SER A 448 9.17 7.41 -23.97
C SER A 448 8.14 7.42 -22.85
N LEU A 449 7.35 8.49 -22.70
CA LEU A 449 6.45 8.66 -21.56
C LEU A 449 5.27 7.69 -21.63
N VAL A 450 5.11 6.89 -20.58
CA VAL A 450 4.07 5.86 -20.46
C VAL A 450 2.99 6.28 -19.47
N LYS A 451 3.38 6.95 -18.37
CA LYS A 451 2.48 7.41 -17.31
C LYS A 451 2.63 8.90 -17.06
N LEU A 452 1.51 9.61 -17.03
CA LEU A 452 1.42 11.03 -16.68
C LEU A 452 0.43 11.22 -15.54
N GLU A 453 0.87 11.94 -14.51
CA GLU A 453 0.05 12.30 -13.38
C GLU A 453 0.11 13.81 -13.11
N LEU A 454 -1.06 14.45 -13.01
CA LEU A 454 -1.21 15.88 -12.73
C LEU A 454 -2.12 16.04 -11.49
N ARG A 455 -1.61 16.68 -10.43
CA ARG A 455 -2.33 16.82 -9.15
C ARG A 455 -2.44 18.27 -8.70
N GLY A 456 -3.64 18.69 -8.31
CA GLY A 456 -3.88 19.97 -7.63
C GLY A 456 -3.59 21.21 -8.49
N LEU A 457 -3.47 21.04 -9.80
CA LEU A 457 -3.24 22.14 -10.74
C LEU A 457 -4.59 22.76 -11.10
N ASN A 458 -4.78 24.05 -10.87
CA ASN A 458 -6.01 24.77 -11.21
C ASN A 458 -6.11 25.05 -12.73
N LEU A 459 -6.04 23.98 -13.53
CA LEU A 459 -5.99 24.03 -14.98
C LEU A 459 -7.38 24.28 -15.56
N LYS A 460 -7.45 25.18 -16.54
CA LYS A 460 -8.62 25.40 -17.37
C LYS A 460 -8.60 24.55 -18.62
N LYS A 461 -7.41 24.21 -19.11
CA LYS A 461 -7.21 23.41 -20.32
C LYS A 461 -6.03 22.46 -20.19
N ILE A 462 -6.22 21.23 -20.66
CA ILE A 462 -5.24 20.15 -20.67
C ILE A 462 -5.19 19.58 -22.09
N ASP A 463 -4.06 19.75 -22.76
CA ASP A 463 -3.78 19.28 -24.12
C ASP A 463 -2.53 18.41 -24.10
N ILE A 464 -2.73 17.08 -24.03
CA ILE A 464 -1.65 16.12 -23.85
C ILE A 464 -1.12 15.67 -25.21
N LYS A 465 0.07 16.14 -25.57
CA LYS A 465 0.78 15.74 -26.79
C LYS A 465 1.82 14.67 -26.50
N ALA A 466 1.38 13.41 -26.50
CA ALA A 466 2.22 12.23 -26.28
C ALA A 466 1.71 11.03 -27.07
N SER A 467 2.59 10.32 -27.79
CA SER A 467 2.21 9.25 -28.74
C SER A 467 2.11 7.85 -28.14
N HIS A 468 2.84 7.55 -27.07
CA HIS A 468 2.87 6.22 -26.42
C HIS A 468 2.29 6.22 -25.01
N LEU A 469 1.62 7.31 -24.62
CA LEU A 469 1.08 7.47 -23.28
C LEU A 469 -0.09 6.49 -23.07
N SER A 470 0.04 5.60 -22.09
CA SER A 470 -0.95 4.55 -21.82
C SER A 470 -1.79 4.83 -20.58
N SER A 471 -1.27 5.62 -19.64
CA SER A 471 -1.93 5.94 -18.38
C SER A 471 -1.88 7.43 -18.08
N VAL A 472 -3.05 8.01 -17.81
CA VAL A 472 -3.19 9.41 -17.37
C VAL A 472 -3.98 9.45 -16.07
N THR A 473 -3.42 10.15 -15.09
CA THR A 473 -4.08 10.44 -13.81
C THR A 473 -4.20 11.94 -13.63
N LEU A 474 -5.42 12.41 -13.49
CA LEU A 474 -5.73 13.78 -13.11
C LEU A 474 -6.44 13.76 -11.76
N PHE A 475 -5.95 14.55 -10.82
CA PHE A 475 -6.48 14.64 -9.47
C PHE A 475 -6.60 16.10 -9.02
N ASP A 476 -7.74 16.48 -8.43
CA ASP A 476 -8.00 17.85 -7.94
C ASP A 476 -7.69 18.97 -8.97
N ILE A 477 -8.05 18.73 -10.25
CA ILE A 477 -7.86 19.73 -11.33
C ILE A 477 -8.99 20.78 -11.41
N LYS A 478 -10.08 20.59 -10.66
CA LYS A 478 -11.23 21.52 -10.53
C LYS A 478 -11.98 21.83 -11.83
N LEU A 479 -12.03 20.86 -12.75
CA LEU A 479 -12.82 20.94 -13.98
C LEU A 479 -14.27 20.49 -13.73
N LYS A 480 -15.23 21.42 -13.73
CA LYS A 480 -16.66 21.09 -13.57
C LYS A 480 -17.29 20.44 -14.81
N GLN A 481 -16.82 20.82 -15.99
CA GLN A 481 -17.26 20.23 -17.25
C GLN A 481 -16.01 19.79 -17.99
N ILE A 482 -16.03 18.59 -18.57
CA ILE A 482 -14.96 18.14 -19.46
C ILE A 482 -15.49 18.00 -20.88
N ASP A 483 -14.81 18.60 -21.85
CA ASP A 483 -15.16 18.58 -23.26
C ASP A 483 -13.88 18.64 -24.13
N ASN A 484 -14.03 18.49 -25.44
CA ASN A 484 -12.91 18.51 -26.38
C ASN A 484 -12.15 19.86 -26.43
N ARG A 485 -12.65 20.94 -25.79
CA ARG A 485 -11.98 22.24 -25.73
C ARG A 485 -11.03 22.32 -24.55
N ASN A 486 -11.37 21.69 -23.43
CA ASN A 486 -10.60 21.75 -22.19
C ASN A 486 -9.81 20.47 -21.86
N LEU A 487 -10.13 19.33 -22.48
CA LEU A 487 -9.41 18.08 -22.26
C LEU A 487 -9.20 17.37 -23.61
N CYS A 488 -7.95 17.36 -24.09
CA CYS A 488 -7.55 16.60 -25.26
C CYS A 488 -6.70 15.40 -24.84
N LEU A 489 -7.19 14.20 -25.11
CA LEU A 489 -6.59 12.93 -24.74
C LEU A 489 -6.04 12.19 -25.97
N PRO A 490 -4.79 11.66 -25.94
CA PRO A 490 -4.27 10.82 -27.02
C PRO A 490 -4.99 9.47 -27.09
N ASN A 491 -5.16 8.95 -28.32
CA ASN A 491 -5.82 7.67 -28.59
C ASN A 491 -5.07 6.44 -28.03
N SER A 492 -3.82 6.61 -27.59
CA SER A 492 -2.99 5.55 -27.01
C SER A 492 -3.38 5.18 -25.57
N ILE A 493 -4.22 5.98 -24.90
CA ILE A 493 -4.59 5.79 -23.50
C ILE A 493 -5.41 4.50 -23.31
N ILE A 494 -5.02 3.74 -22.30
CA ILE A 494 -5.64 2.49 -21.86
C ILE A 494 -6.23 2.66 -20.44
N LYS A 495 -5.58 3.45 -19.59
CA LYS A 495 -6.03 3.75 -18.22
C LYS A 495 -6.19 5.25 -18.02
N LEU A 496 -7.39 5.69 -17.63
CA LEU A 496 -7.69 7.08 -17.34
C LEU A 496 -8.27 7.22 -15.94
N HIS A 497 -7.62 8.01 -15.11
CA HIS A 497 -8.10 8.36 -13.77
C HIS A 497 -8.40 9.87 -13.74
N LEU A 498 -9.63 10.20 -13.39
CA LEU A 498 -10.18 11.56 -13.27
C LEU A 498 -10.81 11.71 -11.88
N MET A 499 -10.00 11.49 -10.83
CA MET A 499 -10.48 11.36 -9.45
C MET A 499 -10.59 12.72 -8.77
N SER A 500 -11.64 12.94 -7.98
CA SER A 500 -11.78 14.15 -7.15
C SER A 500 -11.60 15.47 -7.92
N CYS A 501 -11.98 15.50 -9.20
CA CYS A 501 -11.79 16.64 -10.09
C CYS A 501 -12.95 17.65 -9.99
N GLY A 502 -14.03 17.29 -9.31
CA GLY A 502 -15.24 18.10 -9.21
C GLY A 502 -16.09 18.12 -10.48
N ILE A 503 -15.94 17.10 -11.32
CA ILE A 503 -16.64 16.97 -12.61
C ILE A 503 -18.13 16.76 -12.37
N GLU A 504 -18.95 17.55 -13.06
CA GLU A 504 -20.41 17.44 -13.10
C GLU A 504 -20.89 16.89 -14.44
N ASN A 505 -20.27 17.32 -15.56
CA ASN A 505 -20.70 16.94 -16.91
C ASN A 505 -19.52 16.43 -17.75
N ILE A 506 -19.73 15.31 -18.44
CA ILE A 506 -18.77 14.69 -19.35
C ILE A 506 -19.28 14.84 -20.78
N ALA A 507 -18.48 15.47 -21.65
CA ALA A 507 -18.80 15.78 -23.05
C ALA A 507 -17.58 15.53 -23.96
N ILE A 508 -16.76 14.53 -23.64
CA ILE A 508 -15.55 14.14 -24.36
C ILE A 508 -15.74 12.76 -24.98
N ALA A 509 -15.20 12.57 -26.19
CA ALA A 509 -15.06 11.24 -26.76
C ALA A 509 -13.88 10.53 -26.09
N PHE A 510 -14.16 9.47 -25.33
CA PHE A 510 -13.10 8.70 -24.70
C PHE A 510 -12.23 7.95 -25.73
N PRO A 511 -10.93 7.75 -25.45
CA PRO A 511 -10.04 6.98 -26.31
C PRO A 511 -10.60 5.57 -26.60
N PRO A 512 -10.51 5.05 -27.84
CA PRO A 512 -11.17 3.81 -28.23
C PRO A 512 -10.60 2.56 -27.55
N ARG A 513 -9.35 2.62 -27.07
CA ARG A 513 -8.66 1.51 -26.39
C ARG A 513 -8.77 1.59 -24.87
N LEU A 514 -9.55 2.53 -24.33
CA LEU A 514 -9.69 2.72 -22.90
C LEU A 514 -10.32 1.48 -22.25
N SER A 515 -9.56 0.81 -21.37
CA SER A 515 -10.01 -0.39 -20.67
C SER A 515 -10.30 -0.13 -19.19
N PHE A 516 -9.76 0.94 -18.63
CA PHE A 516 -9.92 1.32 -17.23
C PHE A 516 -10.26 2.80 -17.13
N LEU A 517 -11.39 3.11 -16.51
CA LEU A 517 -11.83 4.49 -16.26
C LEU A 517 -12.20 4.66 -14.79
N ASP A 518 -11.57 5.62 -14.15
CA ASP A 518 -11.88 6.02 -12.78
C ASP A 518 -12.36 7.46 -12.74
N LEU A 519 -13.59 7.62 -12.28
CA LEU A 519 -14.34 8.86 -12.15
C LEU A 519 -14.77 9.10 -10.70
N SER A 520 -14.12 8.44 -9.74
CA SER A 520 -14.49 8.49 -8.33
C SER A 520 -14.33 9.87 -7.70
N GLY A 521 -15.16 10.18 -6.70
CA GLY A 521 -15.08 11.42 -5.92
C GLY A 521 -15.48 12.68 -6.69
N ASN A 522 -16.31 12.56 -7.73
CA ASN A 522 -16.80 13.69 -8.52
C ASN A 522 -18.24 14.07 -8.13
N ARG A 523 -18.96 14.79 -9.01
CA ARG A 523 -20.36 15.19 -8.84
C ARG A 523 -21.14 14.93 -10.13
N ILE A 524 -20.86 13.82 -10.78
CA ILE A 524 -21.35 13.52 -12.14
C ILE A 524 -22.87 13.51 -12.17
N LYS A 525 -23.42 14.27 -13.12
CA LYS A 525 -24.85 14.42 -13.42
C LYS A 525 -25.20 13.95 -14.83
N SER A 526 -24.29 14.08 -15.78
CA SER A 526 -24.51 13.61 -17.16
C SER A 526 -23.21 13.19 -17.87
N ILE A 527 -23.34 12.24 -18.80
CA ILE A 527 -22.30 11.77 -19.72
C ILE A 527 -22.56 12.13 -21.18
N ASP A 528 -23.72 12.71 -21.52
CA ASP A 528 -24.18 12.93 -22.90
C ASP A 528 -23.77 14.30 -23.48
N GLY A 529 -23.12 15.14 -22.68
CA GLY A 529 -22.67 16.47 -23.08
C GLY A 529 -23.76 17.55 -23.14
N HIS A 530 -24.98 17.28 -22.66
CA HIS A 530 -25.99 18.33 -22.47
C HIS A 530 -25.85 18.94 -21.06
N PRO A 531 -25.18 20.10 -20.88
CA PRO A 531 -25.36 20.86 -19.65
C PRO A 531 -26.85 21.19 -19.55
N CYS A 532 -27.46 20.97 -18.37
CA CYS A 532 -28.89 21.19 -18.13
C CYS A 532 -29.37 22.65 -18.37
N ASP A 533 -28.50 23.55 -18.84
CA ASP A 533 -28.68 25.00 -18.91
C ASP A 533 -28.43 25.64 -20.30
N PHE A 534 -28.15 24.88 -21.37
CA PHE A 534 -27.93 25.48 -22.71
C PHE A 534 -28.72 24.81 -23.83
N SER A 535 -29.67 25.57 -24.38
CA SER A 535 -30.56 25.22 -25.50
C SER A 535 -29.97 25.51 -26.89
N GLU A 536 -28.64 25.53 -27.06
CA GLU A 536 -28.01 26.01 -28.31
C GLU A 536 -26.89 25.13 -28.89
N LEU A 537 -26.86 23.82 -28.63
CA LEU A 537 -25.94 22.92 -29.33
C LEU A 537 -26.71 21.93 -30.22
N GLU A 538 -27.00 22.38 -31.44
CA GLU A 538 -27.39 21.50 -32.54
C GLU A 538 -26.24 20.51 -32.86
N ASN A 539 -26.58 19.22 -32.96
CA ASN A 539 -25.76 18.15 -33.55
C ASN A 539 -24.46 17.72 -32.85
N ILE A 540 -24.48 17.45 -31.54
CA ILE A 540 -23.46 16.59 -30.92
C ILE A 540 -24.08 15.23 -30.66
N SER A 541 -23.50 14.16 -31.23
CA SER A 541 -23.89 12.80 -30.88
C SER A 541 -23.67 12.59 -29.37
N PRO A 542 -24.62 11.99 -28.63
CA PRO A 542 -24.47 11.76 -27.21
C PRO A 542 -23.17 11.00 -26.94
N GLN A 543 -22.33 11.55 -26.08
CA GLN A 543 -21.11 10.88 -25.67
C GLN A 543 -21.47 9.68 -24.77
N THR A 544 -20.73 8.59 -24.93
CA THR A 544 -21.02 7.32 -24.28
C THR A 544 -19.73 6.71 -23.74
N PHE A 545 -19.84 5.84 -22.74
CA PHE A 545 -18.70 5.05 -22.30
C PHE A 545 -18.24 4.09 -23.41
N PRO A 546 -16.93 3.94 -23.66
CA PRO A 546 -16.44 3.08 -24.71
C PRO A 546 -16.66 1.61 -24.34
N THR A 547 -17.08 0.81 -25.33
CA THR A 547 -17.40 -0.63 -25.14
C THR A 547 -16.16 -1.49 -24.85
N SER A 548 -14.95 -0.94 -24.97
CA SER A 548 -13.68 -1.55 -24.59
C SER A 548 -13.41 -1.54 -23.08
N LEU A 549 -14.21 -0.82 -22.28
CA LEU A 549 -14.05 -0.79 -20.82
C LEU A 549 -14.19 -2.17 -20.20
N THR A 550 -13.27 -2.46 -19.27
CA THR A 550 -13.25 -3.64 -18.42
C THR A 550 -13.45 -3.28 -16.95
N HIS A 551 -13.07 -2.07 -16.56
CA HIS A 551 -13.19 -1.54 -15.21
C HIS A 551 -13.71 -0.10 -15.26
N LEU A 552 -14.75 0.18 -14.47
CA LEU A 552 -15.34 1.50 -14.33
C LEU A 552 -15.57 1.79 -12.85
N ASN A 553 -14.92 2.83 -12.34
CA ASN A 553 -15.14 3.32 -10.98
C ASN A 553 -15.91 4.63 -11.01
N LEU A 554 -17.10 4.64 -10.42
CA LEU A 554 -18.00 5.78 -10.30
C LEU A 554 -18.34 6.06 -8.82
N SER A 555 -17.59 5.50 -7.87
CA SER A 555 -17.82 5.67 -6.44
C SER A 555 -17.76 7.13 -5.99
N HIS A 556 -18.40 7.46 -4.88
CA HIS A 556 -18.41 8.80 -4.29
C HIS A 556 -18.84 9.90 -5.29
N ASN A 557 -19.96 9.67 -5.99
CA ASN A 557 -20.57 10.64 -6.90
C ASN A 557 -21.98 11.03 -6.41
N LYS A 558 -22.84 11.49 -7.32
CA LYS A 558 -24.26 11.78 -7.10
C LYS A 558 -25.15 10.99 -8.03
N ILE A 559 -24.73 9.76 -8.37
CA ILE A 559 -25.45 8.91 -9.30
C ILE A 559 -26.71 8.41 -8.61
N ASP A 560 -27.86 8.62 -9.26
CA ASP A 560 -29.14 8.11 -8.83
C ASP A 560 -29.67 7.07 -9.82
N THR A 561 -30.87 6.57 -9.52
CA THR A 561 -31.59 5.61 -10.37
C THR A 561 -31.72 6.11 -11.82
N GLN A 562 -32.09 7.37 -12.02
CA GLN A 562 -32.36 7.94 -13.35
C GLN A 562 -31.08 8.04 -14.18
N TRP A 563 -29.98 8.43 -13.55
CA TRP A 563 -28.68 8.47 -14.21
C TRP A 563 -28.28 7.11 -14.81
N ILE A 564 -28.54 6.01 -14.09
CA ILE A 564 -28.26 4.65 -14.61
C ILE A 564 -29.11 4.36 -15.84
N TYR A 565 -30.38 4.76 -15.86
CA TYR A 565 -31.28 4.60 -17.01
C TYR A 565 -30.79 5.37 -18.24
N ASP A 566 -30.33 6.60 -18.03
CA ASP A 566 -29.89 7.49 -19.11
C ASP A 566 -28.48 7.15 -19.60
N SER A 567 -27.72 6.37 -18.82
CA SER A 567 -26.39 5.91 -19.19
C SER A 567 -26.41 4.76 -20.22
N ASN A 568 -25.29 4.56 -20.91
CA ASN A 568 -25.09 3.41 -21.79
C ASN A 568 -24.42 2.20 -21.10
N LEU A 569 -24.48 2.09 -19.77
CA LEU A 569 -23.79 1.04 -19.01
C LEU A 569 -24.09 -0.38 -19.52
N ARG A 570 -25.35 -0.65 -19.86
CA ARG A 570 -25.79 -1.94 -20.43
C ARG A 570 -25.04 -2.35 -21.70
N GLU A 571 -24.58 -1.38 -22.49
CA GLU A 571 -23.89 -1.61 -23.76
C GLU A 571 -22.40 -1.95 -23.59
N CYS A 572 -21.85 -1.75 -22.39
CA CYS A 572 -20.45 -2.01 -22.05
C CYS A 572 -20.19 -3.53 -21.86
N LYS A 573 -20.29 -4.31 -22.94
CA LYS A 573 -20.23 -5.79 -22.94
C LYS A 573 -18.91 -6.42 -22.48
N ASN A 574 -17.86 -5.62 -22.31
CA ASN A 574 -16.56 -6.08 -21.78
C ASN A 574 -16.36 -5.70 -20.32
N LEU A 575 -17.31 -4.99 -19.70
CA LEU A 575 -17.17 -4.48 -18.34
C LEU A 575 -17.24 -5.64 -17.34
N LYS A 576 -16.16 -5.82 -16.58
CA LYS A 576 -16.00 -6.89 -15.57
C LYS A 576 -16.16 -6.35 -14.16
N SER A 577 -15.77 -5.11 -13.90
CA SER A 577 -15.88 -4.48 -12.58
C SER A 577 -16.58 -3.14 -12.71
N LEU A 578 -17.64 -2.95 -11.93
CA LEU A 578 -18.36 -1.70 -11.79
C LEU A 578 -18.47 -1.34 -10.32
N ASP A 579 -17.91 -0.19 -9.96
CA ASP A 579 -17.98 0.36 -8.61
C ASP A 579 -18.90 1.59 -8.60
N LEU A 580 -19.98 1.50 -7.83
CA LEU A 580 -21.00 2.52 -7.63
C LEU A 580 -21.18 2.81 -6.12
N ASP A 581 -20.17 2.51 -5.30
CA ASP A 581 -20.20 2.77 -3.86
C ASP A 581 -20.43 4.26 -3.56
N ASP A 582 -21.06 4.57 -2.43
CA ASP A 582 -21.24 5.95 -1.95
C ASP A 582 -21.92 6.87 -3.00
N ASN A 583 -23.09 6.45 -3.48
CA ASN A 583 -23.93 7.19 -4.43
C ASN A 583 -25.36 7.37 -3.88
N GLU A 584 -26.29 7.83 -4.70
CA GLU A 584 -27.67 8.17 -4.30
C GLU A 584 -28.73 7.24 -4.93
N ILE A 585 -28.34 6.01 -5.30
CA ILE A 585 -29.23 5.05 -5.97
C ILE A 585 -30.30 4.58 -4.99
N SER A 586 -31.57 4.75 -5.33
CA SER A 586 -32.73 4.35 -4.50
C SER A 586 -33.43 3.09 -5.00
N ILE A 587 -33.42 2.88 -6.32
CA ILE A 587 -33.98 1.71 -6.98
C ILE A 587 -32.93 1.19 -7.95
N LEU A 588 -32.55 -0.07 -7.82
CA LEU A 588 -31.63 -0.69 -8.77
C LEU A 588 -32.43 -1.52 -9.78
N VAL A 589 -32.27 -1.21 -11.07
CA VAL A 589 -32.89 -1.98 -12.14
C VAL A 589 -31.81 -2.75 -12.88
N THR A 590 -31.68 -4.04 -12.56
CA THR A 590 -30.51 -4.83 -12.96
C THR A 590 -30.37 -4.93 -14.48
N THR A 591 -31.46 -4.86 -15.24
CA THR A 591 -31.44 -4.90 -16.71
C THR A 591 -30.70 -3.74 -17.39
N HIS A 592 -30.44 -2.64 -16.66
CA HIS A 592 -29.65 -1.49 -17.14
C HIS A 592 -28.15 -1.62 -16.85
N LEU A 593 -27.74 -2.67 -16.15
CA LEU A 593 -26.33 -2.98 -15.90
C LEU A 593 -25.79 -3.97 -16.96
N PRO A 594 -24.47 -3.96 -17.20
CA PRO A 594 -23.85 -4.91 -18.13
C PRO A 594 -23.85 -6.34 -17.56
N LEU A 595 -24.32 -7.30 -18.35
CA LEU A 595 -24.35 -8.73 -17.98
C LEU A 595 -22.96 -9.39 -17.92
N SER A 596 -21.92 -8.71 -18.39
CA SER A 596 -20.53 -9.18 -18.36
C SER A 596 -19.85 -9.03 -17.00
N LEU A 597 -20.51 -8.37 -16.04
CA LEU A 597 -19.92 -8.08 -14.73
C LEU A 597 -19.52 -9.34 -13.97
N LYS A 598 -18.33 -9.28 -13.36
CA LYS A 598 -17.79 -10.20 -12.37
C LYS A 598 -17.86 -9.63 -10.95
N LYS A 599 -17.70 -8.31 -10.82
CA LYS A 599 -17.77 -7.60 -9.54
C LYS A 599 -18.68 -6.38 -9.68
N LEU A 600 -19.62 -6.25 -8.76
CA LEU A 600 -20.52 -5.10 -8.65
C LEU A 600 -20.54 -4.59 -7.20
N SER A 601 -20.08 -3.36 -7.00
CA SER A 601 -20.09 -2.70 -5.69
C SER A 601 -21.14 -1.58 -5.67
N LEU A 602 -22.05 -1.64 -4.70
CA LEU A 602 -23.16 -0.70 -4.49
C LEU A 602 -23.29 -0.35 -2.99
N ASN A 603 -22.21 -0.48 -2.24
CA ASN A 603 -22.17 -0.16 -0.81
C ASN A 603 -22.54 1.30 -0.56
N HIS A 604 -23.18 1.59 0.58
CA HIS A 604 -23.49 2.95 1.01
C HIS A 604 -24.32 3.75 -0.02
N ASN A 605 -25.40 3.14 -0.51
CA ASN A 605 -26.41 3.79 -1.35
C ASN A 605 -27.73 3.92 -0.58
N LYS A 606 -28.84 4.25 -1.26
CA LYS A 606 -30.18 4.39 -0.67
C LYS A 606 -31.13 3.29 -1.18
N ILE A 607 -30.61 2.15 -1.63
CA ILE A 607 -31.38 1.15 -2.39
C ILE A 607 -32.42 0.51 -1.48
N SER A 608 -33.70 0.74 -1.75
CA SER A 608 -34.82 0.09 -1.06
C SER A 608 -35.54 -0.93 -1.93
N THR A 609 -35.26 -0.97 -3.23
CA THR A 609 -35.96 -1.86 -4.18
C THR A 609 -35.01 -2.32 -5.28
N LEU A 610 -35.03 -3.63 -5.56
CA LEU A 610 -34.37 -4.22 -6.73
C LEU A 610 -35.45 -4.63 -7.75
N VAL A 611 -35.37 -4.11 -8.97
CA VAL A 611 -36.28 -4.45 -10.06
C VAL A 611 -35.58 -5.45 -10.98
N ASN A 612 -36.22 -6.62 -11.15
CA ASN A 612 -35.60 -7.85 -11.64
C ASN A 612 -34.52 -8.38 -10.68
N ASP A 613 -34.02 -9.58 -10.96
CA ASP A 613 -33.01 -10.25 -10.15
C ASP A 613 -31.64 -10.28 -10.84
N PHE A 614 -30.74 -11.11 -10.30
CA PHE A 614 -29.39 -11.29 -10.84
C PHE A 614 -29.23 -12.61 -11.61
N GLU A 615 -30.32 -13.28 -12.02
CA GLU A 615 -30.25 -14.58 -12.70
C GLU A 615 -29.46 -14.51 -14.01
N GLN A 616 -29.61 -13.42 -14.77
CA GLN A 616 -28.93 -13.25 -16.06
C GLN A 616 -27.42 -12.94 -15.92
N PHE A 617 -26.94 -12.64 -14.71
CA PHE A 617 -25.56 -12.27 -14.44
C PHE A 617 -24.68 -13.51 -14.22
N GLN A 618 -24.56 -14.34 -15.26
CA GLN A 618 -23.87 -15.63 -15.21
C GLN A 618 -22.38 -15.52 -14.90
N ASN A 619 -21.77 -14.34 -15.04
CA ASN A 619 -20.37 -14.11 -14.72
C ASN A 619 -20.14 -13.42 -13.37
N LEU A 620 -21.20 -12.99 -12.68
CA LEU A 620 -21.07 -12.22 -11.44
C LEU A 620 -20.58 -13.13 -10.32
N GLU A 621 -19.45 -12.78 -9.74
CA GLU A 621 -18.76 -13.50 -8.67
C GLU A 621 -18.94 -12.79 -7.32
N GLU A 622 -18.89 -11.46 -7.31
CA GLU A 622 -19.01 -10.65 -6.09
C GLU A 622 -20.05 -9.54 -6.25
N LEU A 623 -20.97 -9.45 -5.28
CA LEU A 623 -22.00 -8.42 -5.18
C LEU A 623 -21.97 -7.78 -3.79
N ASP A 624 -21.74 -6.47 -3.73
CA ASP A 624 -21.79 -5.70 -2.49
C ASP A 624 -22.99 -4.75 -2.45
N LEU A 625 -23.91 -4.98 -1.52
CA LEU A 625 -25.13 -4.20 -1.29
C LEU A 625 -25.20 -3.66 0.14
N ARG A 626 -24.07 -3.57 0.84
CA ARG A 626 -24.03 -3.12 2.24
C ARG A 626 -24.53 -1.69 2.41
N ASP A 627 -24.95 -1.38 3.64
CA ASP A 627 -25.36 -0.03 4.04
C ASP A 627 -26.41 0.58 3.07
N ASN A 628 -27.46 -0.21 2.78
CA ASN A 628 -28.62 0.16 1.96
C ASN A 628 -29.94 -0.02 2.77
N HIS A 629 -31.10 0.04 2.11
CA HIS A 629 -32.44 0.00 2.72
C HIS A 629 -33.28 -1.22 2.27
N LEU A 630 -32.65 -2.38 2.05
CA LEU A 630 -33.27 -3.56 1.44
C LEU A 630 -34.19 -4.39 2.38
N HIS A 631 -34.48 -3.91 3.59
CA HIS A 631 -35.32 -4.63 4.57
C HIS A 631 -36.68 -5.04 4.01
N ASP A 632 -37.49 -4.06 3.61
CA ASP A 632 -38.86 -4.28 3.14
C ASP A 632 -38.88 -5.15 1.88
N TYR A 633 -37.92 -4.92 0.97
CA TYR A 633 -37.80 -5.66 -0.28
C TYR A 633 -37.63 -7.17 -0.07
N PHE A 634 -36.69 -7.59 0.80
CA PHE A 634 -36.45 -9.01 1.05
C PHE A 634 -37.54 -9.65 1.93
N ASP A 635 -38.20 -8.87 2.78
CA ASP A 635 -39.36 -9.34 3.53
C ASP A 635 -40.57 -9.57 2.60
N ASP A 636 -40.80 -8.71 1.61
CA ASP A 636 -41.89 -8.83 0.62
C ASP A 636 -41.63 -9.89 -0.46
N LEU A 637 -40.37 -10.18 -0.81
CA LEU A 637 -40.00 -11.27 -1.72
C LEU A 637 -40.55 -12.64 -1.28
N GLN A 638 -40.84 -12.81 0.01
CA GLN A 638 -41.48 -14.00 0.56
C GLN A 638 -42.90 -14.24 0.01
N ARG A 639 -43.56 -13.21 -0.55
CA ARG A 639 -44.96 -13.27 -1.00
C ARG A 639 -45.13 -13.40 -2.52
N CYS A 640 -44.15 -12.98 -3.33
CA CYS A 640 -44.35 -12.74 -4.76
C CYS A 640 -43.53 -13.60 -5.74
N GLY A 641 -42.55 -14.40 -5.28
CA GLY A 641 -41.78 -15.30 -6.15
C GLY A 641 -40.25 -15.16 -6.02
N THR A 642 -39.53 -16.05 -6.71
CA THR A 642 -38.10 -16.33 -6.58
C THR A 642 -37.20 -15.19 -7.08
N PHE A 643 -36.43 -14.59 -6.17
CA PHE A 643 -35.25 -13.80 -6.51
C PHE A 643 -34.05 -14.72 -6.73
N SER A 644 -33.48 -14.73 -7.93
CA SER A 644 -32.37 -15.64 -8.29
C SER A 644 -31.06 -14.91 -8.58
N PHE A 645 -29.97 -15.66 -8.48
CA PHE A 645 -28.61 -15.20 -8.80
C PHE A 645 -28.02 -16.11 -9.89
N GLY A 646 -27.10 -15.56 -10.70
CA GLY A 646 -26.33 -16.32 -11.66
C GLY A 646 -25.48 -17.43 -11.01
N GLU A 647 -25.10 -18.44 -11.79
CA GLU A 647 -24.47 -19.67 -11.28
C GLU A 647 -23.07 -19.47 -10.67
N ASN A 648 -22.37 -18.39 -11.05
CA ASN A 648 -21.00 -18.12 -10.61
C ASN A 648 -20.90 -17.19 -9.39
N ILE A 649 -22.03 -16.82 -8.78
CA ILE A 649 -22.01 -15.98 -7.57
C ILE A 649 -21.25 -16.69 -6.45
N GLN A 650 -20.24 -16.02 -5.91
CA GLN A 650 -19.39 -16.51 -4.83
C GLN A 650 -19.71 -15.76 -3.53
N CYS A 651 -19.77 -14.43 -3.60
CA CYS A 651 -19.92 -13.58 -2.43
C CYS A 651 -21.08 -12.60 -2.61
N VAL A 652 -21.96 -12.52 -1.62
CA VAL A 652 -22.99 -11.48 -1.52
C VAL A 652 -22.88 -10.80 -0.16
N TYR A 653 -22.71 -9.47 -0.15
CA TYR A 653 -22.57 -8.66 1.06
C TYR A 653 -23.83 -7.84 1.30
N LEU A 654 -24.47 -8.03 2.45
CA LEU A 654 -25.76 -7.41 2.81
C LEU A 654 -25.78 -6.83 4.23
N GLU A 655 -24.62 -6.70 4.89
CA GLU A 655 -24.46 -6.01 6.18
C GLU A 655 -25.16 -4.64 6.18
N SER A 656 -25.69 -4.24 7.34
CA SER A 656 -26.36 -2.94 7.55
C SER A 656 -27.62 -2.66 6.70
N ASN A 657 -28.29 -3.69 6.16
CA ASN A 657 -29.60 -3.53 5.49
C ASN A 657 -30.82 -3.75 6.40
N SER A 658 -30.62 -3.92 7.71
CA SER A 658 -31.68 -4.21 8.70
C SER A 658 -32.50 -5.49 8.41
N LEU A 659 -31.96 -6.48 7.69
CA LEU A 659 -32.69 -7.70 7.32
C LEU A 659 -33.15 -8.53 8.54
N THR A 660 -34.38 -9.05 8.49
CA THR A 660 -34.90 -9.97 9.53
C THR A 660 -34.11 -11.28 9.57
N ILE A 661 -34.08 -11.99 10.70
CA ILE A 661 -33.43 -13.32 10.79
C ILE A 661 -33.96 -14.27 9.71
N PHE A 662 -35.25 -14.17 9.43
CA PHE A 662 -35.92 -15.03 8.47
C PHE A 662 -35.48 -14.73 7.02
N SER A 663 -35.51 -13.48 6.58
CA SER A 663 -35.06 -13.09 5.23
C SER A 663 -33.59 -13.45 4.98
N ARG A 664 -32.74 -13.31 6.01
CA ARG A 664 -31.35 -13.75 5.97
C ARG A 664 -31.23 -15.25 5.72
N LYS A 665 -32.03 -16.06 6.42
CA LYS A 665 -32.03 -17.51 6.27
C LYS A 665 -32.50 -17.92 4.88
N THR A 666 -33.60 -17.35 4.39
CA THR A 666 -34.14 -17.66 3.06
C THR A 666 -33.14 -17.34 1.95
N LEU A 667 -32.46 -16.19 2.04
CA LEU A 667 -31.39 -15.82 1.10
C LEU A 667 -30.21 -16.79 1.18
N PHE A 668 -29.79 -17.16 2.38
CA PHE A 668 -28.73 -18.15 2.57
C PHE A 668 -29.09 -19.50 1.97
N ASP A 669 -30.29 -20.01 2.23
CA ASP A 669 -30.76 -21.30 1.74
C ASP A 669 -30.83 -21.31 0.20
N HIS A 670 -31.20 -20.19 -0.42
CA HIS A 670 -31.22 -20.05 -1.88
C HIS A 670 -29.81 -19.95 -2.47
N LEU A 671 -28.95 -19.07 -1.93
CA LEU A 671 -27.58 -18.90 -2.40
C LEU A 671 -26.73 -20.16 -2.21
N SER A 672 -26.95 -20.92 -1.13
CA SER A 672 -26.27 -22.18 -0.85
C SER A 672 -26.54 -23.27 -1.89
N GLN A 673 -27.56 -23.12 -2.73
CA GLN A 673 -27.82 -24.03 -3.86
C GLN A 673 -26.92 -23.75 -5.07
N ARG A 674 -26.26 -22.58 -5.12
CA ARG A 674 -25.34 -22.23 -6.21
C ARG A 674 -23.99 -22.91 -5.99
N LYS A 675 -23.49 -23.57 -7.03
CA LYS A 675 -22.27 -24.39 -6.97
C LYS A 675 -21.04 -23.61 -6.54
N SER A 676 -20.98 -22.34 -6.93
CA SER A 676 -19.83 -21.47 -6.67
C SER A 676 -19.98 -20.67 -5.39
N PHE A 677 -21.07 -20.84 -4.62
CA PHE A 677 -21.34 -19.99 -3.47
C PHE A 677 -20.36 -20.18 -2.30
N GLU A 678 -19.74 -19.09 -1.88
CA GLU A 678 -18.72 -19.08 -0.84
C GLU A 678 -19.21 -18.44 0.46
N GLU A 679 -19.80 -17.25 0.38
CA GLU A 679 -20.07 -16.39 1.53
C GLU A 679 -21.33 -15.52 1.37
N LEU A 680 -22.16 -15.51 2.43
CA LEU A 680 -23.19 -14.49 2.66
C LEU A 680 -22.75 -13.66 3.86
N ASP A 681 -22.30 -12.42 3.64
CA ASP A 681 -21.99 -11.54 4.76
C ASP A 681 -23.26 -10.83 5.23
N ILE A 682 -23.82 -11.39 6.29
CA ILE A 682 -24.85 -10.74 7.06
C ILE A 682 -24.48 -10.94 8.51
N VAL A 683 -24.55 -9.88 9.33
CA VAL A 683 -24.27 -9.95 10.77
C VAL A 683 -24.89 -11.23 11.33
N LYS A 684 -24.07 -12.21 11.75
CA LYS A 684 -24.59 -13.41 12.39
C LYS A 684 -25.41 -12.95 13.60
N PRO A 685 -26.67 -13.38 13.76
CA PRO A 685 -27.38 -13.11 14.99
C PRO A 685 -26.54 -13.66 16.17
N PRO A 686 -26.56 -12.98 17.33
CA PRO A 686 -25.82 -13.40 18.51
C PRO A 686 -26.15 -14.82 18.96
#